data_AF-A0A2E6F5R8-F1
#
_entry.id   AF-A0A2E6F5R8-F1
#
_cell.length_a   1.000
_cell.length_b   1.000
_cell.length_c   1.000
_cell.angle_alpha   90.00
_cell.angle_beta   90.00
_cell.angle_gamma   90.00
#
_symmetry.space_group_name_H-M   'P 1'
#
loop_
_entity.id
_entity.type
_entity.pdbx_description
1 polymer ?
#
loop_
_entity_poly.entity_id
_entity_poly.type
_entity_poly.pdbx_seq_one_letter_code
_entity_poly.pdbx_strand_id
1 'polypeptide(L)'
;MPTKIRSGYQRRVLDWLVDGGGKISEAAKDLKLRLPHASATFKKMRTEGLIAVDQSEHQKGSIQRLTNEGWNRLELDELARLSDINLNKIPTNAEGCLIARDGPMILLGYLKKPSKEGFILPSTPHIIGNFDAEVSTRNKGVEGEWAWAISREFEGRWFSIPKLERIEEPERMTQEGITDWNQKEDAICIIRARLLEPEKNFSLPVGSWIPKIPPDAMPKLPTLLDEDYSWTLATFHDDKHKIKPQQPIIAEIERRLGINLLLEAAACDGIILGETGLLSREVNSFPIKILQYWIKTIHPKLTEKSQKERFEFLLEELGITNRSRRKRRTSGEQATWSKFKLDWSNSKWVENTTSNDLFFDNSQIRKNALMSIIEWAMNDSKGVPLSIQWPRNIKLSAIDSNTILRYPALRIIIIEKWEGTNPNLILRETKQSNLPLMNLHLGRGVVLPISVEISAIQKEKTIIEENYAIPPILMKLINKSQIETNIKNSNLIIECCKQYPKGNEFEANKLESEHPLESWIITPSNLRWLRWQRISKRLDPHWVELLPPELIPIDFIGEIALNAPNKWKLKSRKMLISKLQNNPDSSLTYRKILLKGSEEEKAWWFSCLISSAPWLAPSIRINLIKVGLTPWINLNQRLSLGDFNDVLNILNWMQNLNEIDGNWAKLLSNKETNEEDSEIKTWITLISKLNQNTNLTFDDISKIISKTDIEWWAPLAEELLRICIESSKGRAWLESENISWSAAILRTPGEIHQIPGYGEIKHPGCNNDLFELLLQTLSKMDLTKDSAGIQQLLDLKYSLEFIRKGILPTIGKCHKHIGWLAQPIKLWPDTNLLIDFNGDENVSKRILSRKTGFHTNLEKSLQSKIS
;
A
#
# COMPACT_ATOMS: atom_id res chain seq x y z
N MET A 1 34.91 -33.06 43.20
CA MET A 1 33.76 -33.61 43.97
C MET A 1 32.84 -32.46 44.36
N PRO A 2 31.52 -32.58 44.15
CA PRO A 2 30.54 -31.57 44.57
C PRO A 2 30.64 -31.32 46.08
N THR A 3 30.60 -30.06 46.52
CA THR A 3 30.75 -29.70 47.95
C THR A 3 29.69 -28.70 48.40
N LYS A 4 28.87 -29.11 49.37
CA LYS A 4 27.79 -28.27 49.90
C LYS A 4 28.30 -27.15 50.81
N ILE A 5 27.77 -25.94 50.66
CA ILE A 5 27.96 -24.80 51.57
C ILE A 5 26.99 -25.01 52.75
N ARG A 6 27.54 -25.20 53.94
CA ARG A 6 26.75 -25.47 55.17
C ARG A 6 26.10 -24.23 55.77
N SER A 7 26.68 -23.04 55.54
CA SER A 7 26.15 -21.78 56.06
C SER A 7 25.16 -21.16 55.08
N GLY A 8 23.88 -21.11 55.45
CA GLY A 8 22.84 -20.46 54.65
C GLY A 8 23.11 -18.96 54.44
N TYR A 9 23.66 -18.26 55.43
CA TYR A 9 24.07 -16.86 55.27
C TYR A 9 25.18 -16.68 54.24
N GLN A 10 26.15 -17.60 54.22
CA GLN A 10 27.26 -17.55 53.27
C GLN A 10 26.75 -17.75 51.84
N ARG A 11 25.87 -18.73 51.63
CA ARG A 11 25.26 -18.98 50.33
C ARG A 11 24.45 -17.80 49.82
N ARG A 12 23.55 -17.26 50.65
CA ARG A 12 22.69 -16.13 50.27
C ARG A 12 23.49 -14.89 49.85
N VAL A 13 24.62 -14.64 50.51
CA VAL A 13 25.51 -13.52 50.16
C VAL A 13 26.28 -13.80 48.87
N LEU A 14 26.84 -15.01 48.71
CA LEU A 14 27.51 -15.39 47.45
C LEU A 14 26.55 -15.32 46.26
N ASP A 15 25.35 -15.87 46.42
CA ASP A 15 24.29 -15.85 45.42
C ASP A 15 23.84 -14.41 45.12
N TRP A 16 23.73 -13.52 46.10
CA TRP A 16 23.44 -12.09 45.85
C TRP A 16 24.55 -11.37 45.07
N LEU A 17 25.82 -11.72 45.29
CA LEU A 17 26.95 -11.08 44.58
C LEU A 17 27.08 -11.47 43.11
N VAL A 18 26.39 -12.53 42.67
CA VAL A 18 26.29 -12.93 41.26
C VAL A 18 25.72 -11.79 40.40
N ASP A 19 24.88 -10.90 40.96
CA ASP A 19 24.21 -9.80 40.24
C ASP A 19 25.12 -8.58 39.94
N GLY A 20 26.45 -8.71 40.02
CA GLY A 20 27.40 -7.65 39.64
C GLY A 20 28.14 -6.97 40.80
N GLY A 21 27.99 -7.51 42.01
CA GLY A 21 28.63 -7.01 43.24
C GLY A 21 27.92 -5.82 43.87
N GLY A 22 28.25 -5.52 45.13
CA GLY A 22 27.62 -4.40 45.83
C GLY A 22 28.16 -4.14 47.22
N LYS A 23 27.57 -3.17 47.92
CA LYS A 23 28.03 -2.76 49.26
C LYS A 23 27.48 -3.67 50.34
N ILE A 24 28.21 -3.82 51.44
CA ILE A 24 27.79 -4.62 52.60
C ILE A 24 26.44 -4.12 53.16
N SER A 25 26.20 -2.81 53.18
CA SER A 25 24.94 -2.22 53.64
C SER A 25 23.75 -2.52 52.72
N GLU A 26 23.99 -2.60 51.41
CA GLU A 26 22.97 -2.96 50.40
C GLU A 26 22.63 -4.45 50.54
N ALA A 27 23.64 -5.32 50.60
CA ALA A 27 23.47 -6.75 50.82
C ALA A 27 22.69 -7.05 52.12
N ALA A 28 23.01 -6.33 53.21
CA ALA A 28 22.30 -6.49 54.48
C ALA A 28 20.82 -6.12 54.36
N LYS A 29 20.50 -5.05 53.64
CA LYS A 29 19.12 -4.59 53.41
C LYS A 29 18.34 -5.57 52.55
N ASP A 30 18.91 -5.97 51.41
CA ASP A 30 18.25 -6.83 50.42
C ASP A 30 18.03 -8.25 50.95
N LEU A 31 19.02 -8.80 51.68
CA LEU A 31 18.94 -10.13 52.27
C LEU A 31 18.24 -10.13 53.64
N LYS A 32 17.76 -8.98 54.13
CA LYS A 32 17.17 -8.83 55.48
C LYS A 32 18.09 -9.38 56.58
N LEU A 33 19.40 -9.14 56.47
CA LEU A 33 20.42 -9.53 57.44
C LEU A 33 20.75 -8.35 58.36
N ARG A 34 20.99 -8.62 59.65
CA ARG A 34 21.55 -7.59 60.52
C ARG A 34 22.96 -7.24 60.04
N LEU A 35 23.27 -5.95 59.98
CA LEU A 35 24.54 -5.44 59.47
C LEU A 35 25.79 -6.10 60.11
N PRO A 36 25.84 -6.40 61.43
CA PRO A 36 26.98 -7.11 62.02
C PRO A 36 27.19 -8.52 61.46
N HIS A 37 26.10 -9.27 61.20
CA HIS A 37 26.18 -10.61 60.62
C HIS A 37 26.65 -10.58 59.17
N ALA A 38 26.13 -9.64 58.37
CA ALA A 38 26.61 -9.43 57.00
C ALA A 38 28.10 -9.06 56.99
N SER A 39 28.53 -8.12 57.84
CA SER A 39 29.95 -7.72 57.94
C SER A 39 30.86 -8.91 58.29
N ALA A 40 30.45 -9.76 59.24
CA ALA A 40 31.19 -10.96 59.61
C ALA A 40 31.29 -11.99 58.47
N THR A 41 30.20 -12.20 57.71
CA THR A 41 30.21 -13.13 56.56
C THR A 41 31.10 -12.61 55.43
N PHE A 42 31.02 -11.32 55.09
CA PHE A 42 31.91 -10.70 54.10
C PHE A 42 33.39 -10.75 54.52
N LYS A 43 33.69 -10.56 55.82
CA LYS A 43 35.06 -10.72 56.34
C LYS A 43 35.56 -12.15 56.16
N LYS A 44 34.73 -13.14 56.51
CA LYS A 44 35.06 -14.57 56.37
C LYS A 44 35.28 -14.99 54.91
N MET A 45 34.43 -14.53 54.00
CA MET A 45 34.56 -14.84 52.56
C MET A 45 35.81 -14.22 51.94
N ARG A 46 36.22 -13.03 52.39
CA ARG A 46 37.49 -12.42 51.97
C ARG A 46 38.69 -13.23 52.45
N THR A 47 38.68 -13.68 53.71
CA THR A 47 39.74 -14.57 54.23
C THR A 47 39.78 -15.91 53.51
N GLU A 48 38.65 -16.38 52.99
CA GLU A 48 38.54 -17.60 52.19
C GLU A 48 38.84 -17.39 50.69
N GLY A 49 39.22 -16.17 50.26
CA GLY A 49 39.53 -15.88 48.85
C GLY A 49 38.34 -15.80 47.91
N LEU A 50 37.10 -15.93 48.40
CA LEU A 50 35.89 -16.03 47.58
C LEU A 50 35.39 -14.68 47.02
N ILE A 51 35.82 -13.58 47.64
CA ILE A 51 35.37 -12.22 47.31
C ILE A 51 36.56 -11.26 47.31
N ALA A 52 36.59 -10.35 46.35
CA ALA A 52 37.54 -9.24 46.25
C ALA A 52 36.85 -7.87 46.35
N VAL A 53 37.64 -6.83 46.68
CA VAL A 53 37.18 -5.45 46.77
C VAL A 53 37.76 -4.65 45.59
N ASP A 54 36.92 -3.88 44.88
CA ASP A 54 37.36 -3.09 43.71
C ASP A 54 38.31 -1.92 44.06
N GLN A 55 38.37 -1.52 45.33
CA GLN A 55 39.19 -0.40 45.83
C GLN A 55 39.90 -0.79 47.13
N SER A 56 41.01 -0.12 47.45
CA SER A 56 41.86 -0.38 48.63
C SER A 56 41.05 -0.65 49.90
N GLU A 57 41.38 -1.73 50.61
CA GLU A 57 40.58 -2.49 51.60
C GLU A 57 39.94 -1.72 52.79
N HIS A 58 40.10 -0.40 52.90
CA HIS A 58 39.79 0.38 54.09
C HIS A 58 38.78 1.53 53.91
N GLN A 59 38.23 1.76 52.71
CA GLN A 59 37.16 2.76 52.52
C GLN A 59 35.76 2.20 52.79
N LYS A 60 34.98 2.90 53.64
CA LYS A 60 33.57 2.60 53.88
C LYS A 60 32.78 2.72 52.57
N GLY A 61 32.02 1.69 52.23
CA GLY A 61 31.16 1.68 51.04
C GLY A 61 31.81 1.12 49.77
N SER A 62 32.89 0.36 49.89
CA SER A 62 33.52 -0.34 48.77
C SER A 62 32.63 -1.46 48.22
N ILE A 63 32.69 -1.65 46.89
CA ILE A 63 31.95 -2.68 46.16
C ILE A 63 32.70 -4.01 46.29
N GLN A 64 31.97 -5.04 46.69
CA GLN A 64 32.47 -6.41 46.83
C GLN A 64 32.07 -7.20 45.58
N ARG A 65 32.98 -8.01 45.03
CA ARG A 65 32.74 -8.86 43.84
C ARG A 65 33.25 -10.29 44.05
N LEU A 66 32.63 -11.25 43.38
CA LEU A 66 33.07 -12.65 43.40
C LEU A 66 34.41 -12.82 42.66
N THR A 67 35.30 -13.63 43.24
CA THR A 67 36.51 -14.13 42.56
C THR A 67 36.18 -15.40 41.77
N ASN A 68 37.10 -15.87 40.92
CA ASN A 68 36.95 -17.16 40.22
C ASN A 68 36.74 -18.32 41.22
N GLU A 69 37.40 -18.29 42.38
CA GLU A 69 37.20 -19.27 43.45
C GLU A 69 35.78 -19.18 44.05
N GLY A 70 35.26 -17.96 44.20
CA GLY A 70 33.87 -17.71 44.62
C GLY A 70 32.84 -18.31 43.66
N TRP A 71 33.04 -18.13 42.34
CA TRP A 71 32.19 -18.73 41.31
C TRP A 71 32.24 -20.26 41.33
N ASN A 72 33.45 -20.84 41.38
CA ASN A 72 33.64 -22.28 41.45
C ASN A 72 33.01 -22.87 42.72
N ARG A 73 33.12 -22.18 43.86
CA ARG A 73 32.54 -22.62 45.14
C ARG A 73 31.02 -22.67 45.10
N LEU A 74 30.39 -21.72 44.41
CA LEU A 74 28.94 -21.69 44.16
C LEU A 74 28.50 -22.83 43.24
N GLU A 75 29.20 -23.04 42.13
CA GLU A 75 28.86 -24.10 41.16
C GLU A 75 28.97 -25.50 41.79
N LEU A 76 30.02 -25.75 42.59
CA LEU A 76 30.16 -27.01 43.35
C LEU A 76 29.04 -27.24 44.37
N ASP A 77 28.46 -26.16 44.91
CA ASP A 77 27.34 -26.20 45.86
C ASP A 77 26.01 -26.45 45.15
N GLU A 78 25.85 -25.98 43.91
CA GLU A 78 24.70 -26.25 43.05
C GLU A 78 24.66 -27.72 42.63
N LEU A 79 25.80 -28.25 42.14
CA LEU A 79 25.93 -29.66 41.78
C LEU A 79 25.70 -30.59 42.97
N ALA A 80 26.17 -30.21 44.16
CA ALA A 80 25.96 -31.00 45.38
C ALA A 80 24.48 -31.06 45.79
N ARG A 81 23.67 -30.04 45.46
CA ARG A 81 22.22 -30.07 45.70
C ARG A 81 21.47 -30.79 44.60
N LEU A 82 21.95 -30.72 43.37
CA LEU A 82 21.40 -31.51 42.29
C LEU A 82 21.54 -33.02 42.58
N SER A 83 22.67 -33.46 43.15
CA SER A 83 22.85 -34.87 43.55
C SER A 83 21.94 -35.32 44.71
N ASP A 84 21.38 -34.38 45.48
CA ASP A 84 20.41 -34.70 46.54
C ASP A 84 19.00 -35.02 45.96
N ILE A 85 18.76 -34.73 44.68
CA ILE A 85 17.48 -34.97 43.98
C ILE A 85 17.51 -36.35 43.33
N ASN A 86 16.39 -37.07 43.39
CA ASN A 86 16.27 -38.39 42.77
C ASN A 86 16.08 -38.28 41.25
N LEU A 87 17.19 -38.14 40.52
CA LEU A 87 17.22 -38.06 39.06
C LEU A 87 16.93 -39.41 38.36
N ASN A 88 16.89 -40.52 39.10
CA ASN A 88 16.59 -41.86 38.54
C ASN A 88 15.08 -42.12 38.36
N LYS A 89 14.22 -41.22 38.86
CA LYS A 89 12.75 -41.32 38.77
C LYS A 89 12.14 -40.01 38.26
N ILE A 90 12.44 -39.67 37.01
CA ILE A 90 11.85 -38.51 36.33
C ILE A 90 10.40 -38.84 35.93
N PRO A 91 9.39 -38.05 36.35
CA PRO A 91 8.01 -38.26 35.91
C PRO A 91 7.84 -38.09 34.39
N THR A 92 6.92 -38.86 33.79
CA THR A 92 6.49 -38.65 32.40
C THR A 92 5.97 -37.22 32.25
N ASN A 93 6.35 -36.51 31.17
CA ASN A 93 5.99 -35.12 30.90
C ASN A 93 6.47 -34.03 31.89
N ALA A 94 7.43 -34.31 32.77
CA ALA A 94 8.08 -33.25 33.56
C ALA A 94 8.95 -32.33 32.68
N GLU A 95 8.89 -31.02 32.92
CA GLU A 95 9.71 -30.03 32.21
C GLU A 95 11.00 -29.65 32.97
N GLY A 96 10.97 -29.73 34.30
CA GLY A 96 12.11 -29.43 35.16
C GLY A 96 11.84 -29.71 36.63
N CYS A 97 12.75 -29.31 37.52
CA CYS A 97 12.64 -29.45 38.96
C CYS A 97 13.21 -28.23 39.72
N LEU A 98 12.72 -28.00 40.94
CA LEU A 98 13.29 -27.01 41.85
C LEU A 98 14.46 -27.61 42.64
N ILE A 99 15.69 -27.17 42.37
CA ILE A 99 16.92 -27.70 42.99
C ILE A 99 17.21 -27.05 44.34
N ALA A 100 16.98 -25.74 44.46
CA ALA A 100 17.19 -25.03 45.70
C ALA A 100 16.35 -23.76 45.78
N ARG A 101 16.07 -23.33 47.01
CA ARG A 101 15.36 -22.08 47.29
C ARG A 101 16.02 -21.36 48.46
N ASP A 102 16.22 -20.05 48.31
CA ASP A 102 16.77 -19.12 49.31
C ASP A 102 16.00 -17.79 49.25
N GLY A 103 14.85 -17.74 49.92
CA GLY A 103 13.97 -16.57 49.87
C GLY A 103 13.46 -16.33 48.44
N PRO A 104 13.74 -15.16 47.82
CA PRO A 104 13.36 -14.87 46.43
C PRO A 104 14.24 -15.56 45.39
N MET A 105 15.44 -16.04 45.78
CA MET A 105 16.38 -16.68 44.87
C MET A 105 16.07 -18.17 44.76
N ILE A 106 16.04 -18.70 43.53
CA ILE A 106 15.74 -20.09 43.25
C ILE A 106 16.74 -20.65 42.24
N LEU A 107 16.98 -21.95 42.34
CA LEU A 107 17.81 -22.72 41.42
C LEU A 107 16.93 -23.75 40.74
N LEU A 108 16.85 -23.69 39.41
CA LEU A 108 16.00 -24.54 38.59
C LEU A 108 16.86 -25.50 37.77
N GLY A 109 16.37 -26.71 37.58
CA GLY A 109 16.94 -27.72 36.67
C GLY A 109 15.92 -28.09 35.60
N TYR A 110 16.17 -27.75 34.34
CA TYR A 110 15.27 -28.04 33.22
C TYR A 110 15.78 -29.20 32.37
N LEU A 111 14.87 -30.07 31.93
CA LEU A 111 15.19 -31.23 31.07
C LEU A 111 15.17 -30.87 29.58
N LYS A 112 14.55 -29.74 29.22
CA LYS A 112 14.49 -29.19 27.86
C LYS A 112 15.13 -27.82 27.83
N LYS A 113 15.59 -27.36 26.66
CA LYS A 113 16.06 -25.98 26.50
C LYS A 113 14.93 -25.02 26.96
N PRO A 114 15.15 -24.20 28.00
CA PRO A 114 14.14 -23.31 28.53
C PRO A 114 13.85 -22.13 27.60
N SER A 115 12.67 -21.52 27.75
CA SER A 115 12.37 -20.22 27.15
C SER A 115 13.33 -19.17 27.71
N LYS A 116 13.82 -18.27 26.85
CA LYS A 116 15.03 -17.48 27.14
C LYS A 116 14.86 -16.41 28.24
N GLU A 117 13.65 -16.12 28.72
CA GLU A 117 13.37 -14.83 29.39
C GLU A 117 12.56 -14.94 30.70
N GLY A 118 11.73 -15.97 30.90
CA GLY A 118 10.91 -16.13 32.10
C GLY A 118 10.45 -17.57 32.32
N PHE A 119 10.23 -17.93 33.57
CA PHE A 119 9.80 -19.25 34.01
C PHE A 119 8.47 -19.15 34.75
N ILE A 120 7.54 -20.03 34.40
CA ILE A 120 6.25 -20.18 35.07
C ILE A 120 6.36 -21.38 36.03
N LEU A 121 6.16 -21.13 37.32
CA LEU A 121 6.31 -22.14 38.37
C LEU A 121 4.99 -22.30 39.13
N PRO A 122 4.56 -23.54 39.45
CA PRO A 122 3.40 -23.73 40.29
C PRO A 122 3.73 -23.30 41.72
N SER A 123 2.84 -22.53 42.37
CA SER A 123 3.09 -22.06 43.73
C SER A 123 2.94 -23.17 44.77
N THR A 124 2.21 -24.23 44.45
CA THR A 124 2.02 -25.43 45.28
C THR A 124 2.47 -26.70 44.53
N PRO A 125 2.89 -27.76 45.24
CA PRO A 125 3.32 -29.00 44.59
C PRO A 125 2.16 -29.70 43.87
N HIS A 126 2.38 -30.09 42.61
CA HIS A 126 1.46 -30.94 41.85
C HIS A 126 1.57 -32.41 42.30
N ILE A 127 0.44 -33.09 42.43
CA ILE A 127 0.39 -34.52 42.76
C ILE A 127 0.82 -35.33 41.52
N ILE A 128 1.79 -36.24 41.70
CA ILE A 128 2.48 -37.02 40.66
C ILE A 128 1.52 -37.79 39.71
N GLY A 129 0.31 -38.12 40.16
CA GLY A 129 -0.71 -38.81 39.35
C GLY A 129 -1.39 -37.96 38.25
N ASN A 130 -1.20 -36.63 38.23
CA ASN A 130 -1.84 -35.74 37.26
C ASN A 130 -0.95 -35.33 36.06
N PHE A 131 0.27 -35.89 35.93
CA PHE A 131 1.17 -35.57 34.82
C PHE A 131 0.73 -36.20 33.47
N ASP A 132 -0.17 -37.20 33.50
CA ASP A 132 -0.67 -37.93 32.32
C ASP A 132 -2.14 -37.60 31.97
N ALA A 133 -2.81 -36.70 32.69
CA ALA A 133 -4.23 -36.42 32.47
C ALA A 133 -4.47 -35.45 31.29
N GLU A 134 -4.97 -35.96 30.17
CA GLU A 134 -5.69 -35.14 29.18
C GLU A 134 -6.91 -34.49 29.87
N VAL A 135 -6.98 -33.17 29.73
CA VAL A 135 -8.01 -32.22 30.20
C VAL A 135 -9.34 -32.88 30.62
N SER A 136 -9.49 -33.16 31.92
CA SER A 136 -10.81 -33.45 32.51
C SER A 136 -11.53 -32.14 32.81
N THR A 137 -12.58 -31.85 32.03
CA THR A 137 -13.47 -30.68 32.19
C THR A 137 -14.50 -30.89 33.31
N ARG A 138 -14.10 -31.35 34.51
CA ARG A 138 -15.03 -31.48 35.64
C ARG A 138 -14.54 -30.79 36.91
N ASN A 139 -15.34 -29.78 37.30
CA ASN A 139 -15.31 -28.96 38.50
C ASN A 139 -14.00 -28.21 38.77
N LYS A 140 -14.01 -26.91 38.42
CA LYS A 140 -12.98 -25.91 38.76
C LYS A 140 -12.85 -25.76 40.29
N GLY A 141 -12.18 -26.72 40.92
CA GLY A 141 -11.63 -26.58 42.26
C GLY A 141 -10.24 -25.97 42.14
N VAL A 142 -10.13 -24.70 42.50
CA VAL A 142 -8.89 -23.92 42.75
C VAL A 142 -7.75 -24.28 41.77
N GLU A 143 -7.80 -23.68 40.58
CA GLU A 143 -6.62 -23.60 39.70
C GLU A 143 -5.45 -23.12 40.56
N GLY A 144 -4.40 -23.94 40.69
CA GLY A 144 -3.25 -23.62 41.54
C GLY A 144 -2.66 -22.29 41.10
N GLU A 145 -2.37 -21.39 42.05
CA GLU A 145 -1.72 -20.12 41.74
C GLU A 145 -0.34 -20.38 41.13
N TRP A 146 -0.04 -19.80 39.97
CA TRP A 146 1.28 -19.87 39.35
C TRP A 146 2.08 -18.62 39.68
N ALA A 147 3.41 -18.69 39.63
CA ALA A 147 4.32 -17.60 39.95
C ALA A 147 5.37 -17.42 38.85
N TRP A 148 5.73 -16.17 38.60
CA TRP A 148 6.80 -15.80 37.68
C TRP A 148 8.17 -15.86 38.35
N ALA A 149 9.14 -16.47 37.67
CA ALA A 149 10.55 -16.35 37.98
C ALA A 149 11.34 -15.88 36.74
N ILE A 150 12.36 -15.06 36.94
CA ILE A 150 13.17 -14.47 35.87
C ILE A 150 14.57 -15.04 35.94
N SER A 151 15.15 -15.38 34.78
CA SER A 151 16.54 -15.83 34.71
C SER A 151 17.51 -14.73 35.12
N ARG A 152 18.52 -15.08 35.90
CA ARG A 152 19.65 -14.21 36.24
C ARG A 152 20.87 -14.50 35.36
N GLU A 153 20.80 -15.57 34.57
CA GLU A 153 21.86 -16.03 33.66
C GLU A 153 21.36 -15.95 32.21
N PHE A 154 22.20 -15.46 31.30
CA PHE A 154 21.85 -15.36 29.88
C PHE A 154 21.90 -16.72 29.17
N GLU A 155 22.86 -17.56 29.55
CA GLU A 155 23.01 -18.92 29.04
C GLU A 155 22.79 -19.94 30.16
N GLY A 156 21.98 -20.96 29.87
CA GLY A 156 21.79 -22.09 30.77
C GLY A 156 23.01 -23.01 30.75
N ARG A 157 23.38 -23.55 31.92
CA ARG A 157 24.54 -24.44 32.07
C ARG A 157 24.08 -25.89 31.97
N TRP A 158 24.53 -26.60 30.93
CA TRP A 158 24.16 -27.99 30.69
C TRP A 158 25.10 -28.97 31.39
N PHE A 159 24.52 -29.97 32.05
CA PHE A 159 25.25 -31.04 32.72
C PHE A 159 24.69 -32.41 32.30
N SER A 160 25.57 -33.38 32.10
CA SER A 160 25.19 -34.78 31.91
C SER A 160 24.66 -35.35 33.22
N ILE A 161 23.43 -35.90 33.25
CA ILE A 161 22.82 -36.50 34.45
C ILE A 161 23.66 -37.65 35.04
N PRO A 162 24.20 -38.60 34.26
CA PRO A 162 24.98 -39.71 34.83
C PRO A 162 26.35 -39.29 35.39
N LYS A 163 26.99 -38.25 34.83
CA LYS A 163 28.36 -37.85 35.20
C LYS A 163 28.45 -36.56 36.01
N LEU A 164 27.40 -35.72 35.97
CA LEU A 164 27.37 -34.35 36.50
C LEU A 164 28.52 -33.47 35.97
N GLU A 165 28.97 -33.75 34.74
CA GLU A 165 29.98 -33.00 34.02
C GLU A 165 29.34 -32.01 33.06
N ARG A 166 29.98 -30.86 32.86
CA ARG A 166 29.49 -29.80 31.97
C ARG A 166 29.58 -30.27 30.51
N ILE A 167 28.47 -30.16 29.79
CA ILE A 167 28.37 -30.50 28.36
C ILE A 167 27.95 -29.27 27.56
N GLU A 168 28.13 -29.33 26.24
CA GLU A 168 27.53 -28.35 25.32
C GLU A 168 26.02 -28.57 25.20
N GLU A 169 25.29 -27.56 24.72
CA GLU A 169 23.84 -27.65 24.56
C GLU A 169 23.48 -28.82 23.62
N PRO A 170 22.64 -29.77 24.04
CA PRO A 170 22.26 -30.90 23.19
C PRO A 170 21.40 -30.44 22.00
N GLU A 171 21.74 -30.89 20.79
CA GLU A 171 20.99 -30.56 19.55
C GLU A 171 19.55 -31.10 19.61
N ARG A 172 18.55 -30.22 19.42
CA ARG A 172 17.14 -30.60 19.26
C ARG A 172 16.96 -31.21 17.86
N MET A 173 16.88 -32.54 17.74
CA MET A 173 16.48 -33.18 16.48
C MET A 173 14.95 -33.31 16.41
N THR A 174 14.35 -32.71 15.39
CA THR A 174 13.12 -33.19 14.76
C THR A 174 13.25 -34.69 14.50
N GLN A 175 12.23 -35.46 14.87
CA GLN A 175 12.22 -36.92 14.70
C GLN A 175 12.19 -37.28 13.20
N GLU A 176 13.34 -37.28 12.54
CA GLU A 176 13.50 -37.80 11.19
C GLU A 176 14.73 -38.70 11.14
N GLY A 177 14.54 -40.00 11.41
CA GLY A 177 15.55 -41.04 11.19
C GLY A 177 15.53 -42.20 12.18
N ILE A 178 15.50 -43.44 11.65
CA ILE A 178 15.56 -44.71 12.40
C ILE A 178 17.00 -45.00 12.92
N THR A 179 18.01 -44.25 12.47
CA THR A 179 19.43 -44.47 12.79
C THR A 179 19.91 -43.82 14.10
N ASP A 180 19.14 -42.92 14.71
CA ASP A 180 19.54 -42.14 15.89
C ASP A 180 19.10 -42.75 17.24
N TRP A 181 18.66 -44.00 17.24
CA TRP A 181 18.08 -44.67 18.42
C TRP A 181 19.06 -45.04 19.53
N ASN A 182 20.36 -45.09 19.25
CA ASN A 182 21.34 -45.57 20.22
C ASN A 182 22.19 -44.43 20.80
N GLN A 183 21.96 -44.19 22.09
CA GLN A 183 22.76 -43.40 23.04
C GLN A 183 22.64 -41.88 22.94
N LYS A 184 21.62 -41.31 23.60
CA LYS A 184 21.70 -39.92 24.07
C LYS A 184 21.75 -39.95 25.60
N GLU A 185 22.82 -39.39 26.19
CA GLU A 185 22.92 -39.20 27.64
C GLU A 185 21.86 -38.20 28.09
N ASP A 186 21.11 -38.51 29.15
CA ASP A 186 20.16 -37.55 29.71
C ASP A 186 20.92 -36.32 30.22
N ALA A 187 20.41 -35.13 29.90
CA ALA A 187 21.04 -33.86 30.24
C ALA A 187 20.09 -32.97 31.03
N ILE A 188 20.65 -32.17 31.95
CA ILE A 188 19.91 -31.18 32.73
C ILE A 188 20.55 -29.80 32.62
N CYS A 189 19.72 -28.80 32.37
CA CYS A 189 20.10 -27.40 32.28
C CYS A 189 19.87 -26.73 33.65
N ILE A 190 20.93 -26.26 34.29
CA ILE A 190 20.86 -25.54 35.57
C ILE A 190 20.80 -24.04 35.29
N ILE A 191 19.81 -23.36 35.89
CA ILE A 191 19.61 -21.92 35.77
C ILE A 191 19.34 -21.30 37.14
N ARG A 192 20.04 -20.20 37.42
CA ARG A 192 19.72 -19.31 38.54
C ARG A 192 18.58 -18.38 38.17
N ALA A 193 17.53 -18.35 38.97
CA ALA A 193 16.38 -17.49 38.75
C ALA A 193 15.95 -16.77 40.04
N ARG A 194 15.13 -15.73 39.88
CA ARG A 194 14.54 -14.97 40.99
C ARG A 194 13.05 -14.82 40.79
N LEU A 195 12.28 -15.01 41.86
CA LEU A 195 10.84 -14.76 41.86
C LEU A 195 10.56 -13.27 41.61
N LEU A 196 9.66 -12.99 40.67
CA LEU A 196 9.26 -11.63 40.30
C LEU A 196 8.47 -10.95 41.43
N GLU A 197 7.57 -11.70 42.09
CA GLU A 197 6.77 -11.22 43.22
C GLU A 197 7.03 -12.08 44.47
N PRO A 198 8.12 -11.83 45.21
CA PRO A 198 8.48 -12.65 46.37
C PRO A 198 7.54 -12.48 47.57
N GLU A 199 6.60 -11.53 47.51
CA GLU A 199 5.57 -11.31 48.53
C GLU A 199 4.35 -12.24 48.35
N LYS A 200 4.15 -12.80 47.15
CA LYS A 200 3.10 -13.80 46.91
C LYS A 200 3.46 -15.14 47.55
N ASN A 201 2.44 -15.90 47.94
CA ASN A 201 2.59 -17.19 48.62
C ASN A 201 3.17 -18.25 47.66
N PHE A 202 4.49 -18.40 47.66
CA PHE A 202 5.18 -19.48 46.95
C PHE A 202 5.59 -20.58 47.95
N SER A 203 5.03 -21.79 47.85
CA SER A 203 5.24 -22.90 48.80
C SER A 203 5.73 -24.20 48.15
N LEU A 204 6.32 -24.13 46.95
CA LEU A 204 6.91 -25.29 46.28
C LEU A 204 8.12 -25.85 47.06
N PRO A 205 8.12 -27.13 47.48
CA PRO A 205 9.25 -27.74 48.20
C PRO A 205 10.42 -28.07 47.26
N VAL A 206 11.64 -28.03 47.79
CA VAL A 206 12.85 -28.43 47.05
C VAL A 206 12.77 -29.91 46.66
N GLY A 207 13.16 -30.22 45.43
CA GLY A 207 13.03 -31.56 44.85
C GLY A 207 11.70 -31.81 44.14
N SER A 208 10.77 -30.84 44.12
CA SER A 208 9.51 -30.96 43.37
C SER A 208 9.74 -30.85 41.86
N TRP A 209 9.02 -31.67 41.10
CA TRP A 209 8.98 -31.62 39.63
C TRP A 209 7.95 -30.60 39.13
N ILE A 210 8.31 -29.91 38.06
CA ILE A 210 7.52 -28.89 37.36
C ILE A 210 6.78 -29.60 36.21
N PRO A 211 5.44 -29.61 36.22
CA PRO A 211 4.65 -30.19 35.14
C PRO A 211 4.69 -29.30 33.90
N LYS A 212 4.26 -29.87 32.77
CA LYS A 212 4.00 -29.11 31.55
C LYS A 212 3.02 -27.97 31.84
N ILE A 213 3.39 -26.76 31.43
CA ILE A 213 2.59 -25.55 31.66
C ILE A 213 1.23 -25.69 30.93
N PRO A 214 0.09 -25.62 31.65
CA PRO A 214 -1.24 -25.60 31.03
C PRO A 214 -1.43 -24.34 30.16
N PRO A 215 -2.19 -24.42 29.05
CA PRO A 215 -2.42 -23.27 28.17
C PRO A 215 -3.09 -22.08 28.87
N ASP A 216 -3.94 -22.32 29.88
CA ASP A 216 -4.67 -21.29 30.62
C ASP A 216 -3.94 -20.80 31.88
N ALA A 217 -2.83 -21.42 32.26
CA ALA A 217 -2.10 -21.15 33.49
C ALA A 217 -1.04 -20.05 33.32
N MET A 218 -1.51 -18.81 33.19
CA MET A 218 -0.66 -17.64 33.02
C MET A 218 -0.77 -16.71 34.25
N PRO A 219 0.29 -16.58 35.06
CA PRO A 219 0.25 -15.67 36.19
C PRO A 219 0.21 -14.20 35.75
N LYS A 220 -0.57 -13.39 36.45
CA LYS A 220 -0.59 -11.93 36.29
C LYS A 220 0.81 -11.35 36.57
N LEU A 221 1.22 -10.40 35.73
CA LEU A 221 2.44 -9.61 35.96
C LEU A 221 2.21 -8.67 37.17
N PRO A 222 3.29 -8.10 37.75
CA PRO A 222 3.15 -7.09 38.79
C PRO A 222 2.21 -5.97 38.35
N THR A 223 1.43 -5.40 39.28
CA THR A 223 0.45 -4.33 38.98
C THR A 223 1.04 -3.14 38.22
N LEU A 224 2.34 -2.87 38.38
CA LEU A 224 3.05 -1.82 37.63
C LEU A 224 3.12 -2.08 36.11
N LEU A 225 2.94 -3.33 35.69
CA LEU A 225 3.12 -3.86 34.34
C LEU A 225 1.86 -4.54 33.76
N ASP A 226 0.78 -4.70 34.55
CA ASP A 226 -0.41 -5.48 34.20
C ASP A 226 -1.72 -4.66 34.29
N GLU A 227 -2.57 -4.85 33.28
CA GLU A 227 -3.94 -4.32 33.02
C GLU A 227 -4.16 -2.86 32.50
N ASP A 228 -5.18 -2.76 31.60
CA ASP A 228 -5.96 -1.62 31.05
C ASP A 228 -5.31 -0.29 30.65
N TYR A 229 -4.00 -0.23 30.50
CA TYR A 229 -3.34 0.94 29.91
C TYR A 229 -3.35 0.89 28.37
N SER A 230 -3.41 2.07 27.74
CA SER A 230 -3.67 2.24 26.29
C SER A 230 -2.51 1.86 25.38
N TRP A 231 -1.29 1.60 25.90
CA TRP A 231 -0.14 1.26 25.07
C TRP A 231 0.65 0.06 25.60
N THR A 232 1.29 -0.66 24.68
CA THR A 232 2.12 -1.84 24.97
C THR A 232 3.56 -1.47 24.68
N LEU A 233 4.45 -1.68 25.65
CA LEU A 233 5.89 -1.41 25.49
C LEU A 233 6.60 -2.56 24.78
N ALA A 234 6.29 -3.79 25.19
CA ALA A 234 7.06 -4.97 24.85
C ALA A 234 6.24 -6.24 25.09
N THR A 235 6.69 -7.34 24.51
CA THR A 235 6.25 -8.68 24.89
C THR A 235 7.22 -9.31 25.88
N PHE A 236 6.69 -10.17 26.73
CA PHE A 236 7.43 -11.02 27.64
C PHE A 236 7.01 -12.47 27.40
N HIS A 237 8.00 -13.37 27.28
CA HIS A 237 7.80 -14.81 27.18
C HIS A 237 6.99 -15.26 25.91
N ASP A 238 7.69 -15.64 24.84
CA ASP A 238 7.15 -16.21 23.59
C ASP A 238 5.89 -15.47 23.06
N ASP A 239 5.91 -14.13 23.09
CA ASP A 239 4.85 -13.22 22.63
C ASP A 239 3.47 -13.37 23.32
N LYS A 240 3.40 -14.07 24.46
CA LYS A 240 2.13 -14.33 25.15
C LYS A 240 1.70 -13.23 26.12
N HIS A 241 2.65 -12.55 26.77
CA HIS A 241 2.34 -11.46 27.71
C HIS A 241 2.76 -10.09 27.17
N LYS A 242 1.83 -9.14 27.19
CA LYS A 242 2.08 -7.74 26.84
C LYS A 242 2.42 -6.95 28.09
N ILE A 243 3.57 -6.27 28.08
CA ILE A 243 4.00 -5.38 29.16
C ILE A 243 3.37 -4.01 28.94
N LYS A 244 2.51 -3.61 29.88
CA LYS A 244 1.82 -2.32 29.86
C LYS A 244 2.21 -1.50 31.10
N PRO A 245 3.14 -0.55 30.98
CA PRO A 245 3.61 0.23 32.12
C PRO A 245 2.57 1.25 32.58
N GLN A 246 2.29 1.30 33.88
CA GLN A 246 1.38 2.30 34.48
C GLN A 246 2.07 3.61 34.88
N GLN A 247 3.41 3.63 34.87
CA GLN A 247 4.21 4.79 35.23
C GLN A 247 5.15 5.18 34.10
N PRO A 248 5.59 6.45 34.03
CA PRO A 248 6.52 6.90 33.02
C PRO A 248 7.82 6.10 33.05
N ILE A 249 8.25 5.63 31.88
CA ILE A 249 9.51 4.91 31.72
C ILE A 249 10.62 5.90 31.39
N ILE A 250 11.77 5.72 32.02
CA ILE A 250 13.00 6.42 31.64
C ILE A 250 13.90 5.43 30.92
N ALA A 251 14.08 5.63 29.61
CA ALA A 251 14.95 4.82 28.79
C ALA A 251 16.32 5.48 28.64
N GLU A 252 17.34 4.84 29.21
CA GLU A 252 18.75 5.24 29.13
C GLU A 252 19.42 4.49 27.97
N ILE A 253 19.42 5.10 26.79
CA ILE A 253 19.77 4.43 25.53
C ILE A 253 20.60 5.36 24.63
N GLU A 254 21.70 4.80 24.12
CA GLU A 254 22.63 5.51 23.23
C GLU A 254 22.48 5.09 21.76
N ARG A 255 22.13 3.82 21.47
CA ARG A 255 22.06 3.31 20.10
C ARG A 255 20.81 3.79 19.39
N ARG A 256 20.98 4.28 18.16
CA ARG A 256 19.88 4.77 17.31
C ARG A 256 18.76 3.73 17.13
N LEU A 257 19.12 2.46 16.97
CA LEU A 257 18.15 1.38 16.75
C LEU A 257 17.19 1.21 17.94
N GLY A 258 17.69 1.23 19.18
CA GLY A 258 16.83 1.14 20.35
C GLY A 258 15.94 2.36 20.56
N ILE A 259 16.45 3.55 20.23
CA ILE A 259 15.65 4.79 20.24
C ILE A 259 14.47 4.67 19.26
N ASN A 260 14.73 4.20 18.03
CA ASN A 260 13.68 4.01 17.02
C ASN A 260 12.60 3.06 17.51
N LEU A 261 12.97 1.87 17.98
CA LEU A 261 12.01 0.85 18.41
C LEU A 261 11.13 1.32 19.56
N LEU A 262 11.69 2.06 20.52
CA LEU A 262 10.92 2.58 21.64
C LEU A 262 10.02 3.74 21.24
N LEU A 263 10.48 4.61 20.35
CA LEU A 263 9.62 5.65 19.79
C LEU A 263 8.47 5.02 19.04
N GLU A 264 8.70 3.99 18.21
CA GLU A 264 7.65 3.27 17.50
C GLU A 264 6.66 2.59 18.45
N ALA A 265 7.14 1.87 19.46
CA ALA A 265 6.28 1.23 20.47
C ALA A 265 5.44 2.26 21.26
N ALA A 266 6.02 3.43 21.55
CA ALA A 266 5.36 4.50 22.31
C ALA A 266 4.51 5.45 21.44
N ALA A 267 4.43 5.23 20.13
CA ALA A 267 3.85 6.16 19.16
C ALA A 267 2.33 6.06 18.97
N CYS A 268 1.63 5.13 19.62
CA CYS A 268 0.19 4.94 19.41
C CYS A 268 -0.65 6.03 20.09
N ASP A 269 -1.52 6.76 19.39
CA ASP A 269 -2.52 7.66 20.00
C ASP A 269 -1.95 8.72 20.96
N GLY A 270 -0.91 9.45 20.56
CA GLY A 270 -0.30 10.47 21.43
C GLY A 270 0.59 11.49 20.72
N ILE A 271 1.15 12.40 21.52
CA ILE A 271 2.12 13.40 21.07
C ILE A 271 3.53 12.81 21.21
N ILE A 272 4.28 12.83 20.13
CA ILE A 272 5.63 12.29 20.04
C ILE A 272 6.59 13.43 19.70
N LEU A 273 7.61 13.63 20.52
CA LEU A 273 8.72 14.53 20.25
C LEU A 273 9.95 13.68 19.88
N GLY A 274 10.40 13.76 18.63
CA GLY A 274 11.52 12.93 18.16
C GLY A 274 12.16 13.44 16.87
N GLU A 275 13.32 12.91 16.52
CA GLU A 275 14.03 13.31 15.30
C GLU A 275 13.35 12.70 14.06
N THR A 276 13.18 13.50 13.00
CA THR A 276 12.50 13.10 11.74
C THR A 276 13.03 11.83 11.07
N GLY A 277 14.30 11.48 11.29
CA GLY A 277 14.93 10.31 10.68
C GLY A 277 14.75 9.00 11.46
N LEU A 278 13.97 9.00 12.54
CA LEU A 278 13.80 7.83 13.42
C LEU A 278 12.47 7.11 13.21
N LEU A 279 11.44 7.83 12.75
CA LEU A 279 10.09 7.29 12.50
C LEU A 279 9.70 7.50 11.03
N SER A 280 9.06 6.49 10.43
CA SER A 280 8.48 6.60 9.08
C SER A 280 7.12 7.34 9.11
N ARG A 281 7.03 8.46 9.85
CA ARG A 281 5.82 9.28 10.03
C ARG A 281 6.02 10.67 9.44
N GLU A 282 4.95 11.26 8.90
CA GLU A 282 4.99 12.65 8.45
C GLU A 282 5.09 13.59 9.67
N VAL A 283 5.95 14.60 9.57
CA VAL A 283 6.12 15.61 10.63
C VAL A 283 4.95 16.58 10.60
N ASN A 284 4.26 16.70 11.73
CA ASN A 284 3.16 17.64 11.88
C ASN A 284 3.67 19.07 12.07
N SER A 285 2.90 20.03 11.55
CA SER A 285 3.08 21.45 11.83
C SER A 285 2.72 21.77 13.28
N PHE A 286 3.44 22.71 13.89
CA PHE A 286 3.23 23.10 15.28
C PHE A 286 1.92 23.89 15.47
N PRO A 287 1.12 23.55 16.49
CA PRO A 287 0.01 24.39 16.94
C PRO A 287 0.46 25.79 17.32
N ILE A 288 -0.23 26.80 16.81
CA ILE A 288 0.05 28.20 17.11
C ILE A 288 0.00 28.49 18.62
N LYS A 289 -0.85 27.78 19.38
CA LYS A 289 -0.96 27.93 20.83
C LYS A 289 0.37 27.74 21.57
N ILE A 290 1.28 26.91 21.03
CA ILE A 290 2.63 26.72 21.61
C ILE A 290 3.39 28.05 21.70
N LEU A 291 3.19 28.97 20.76
CA LEU A 291 3.84 30.28 20.78
C LEU A 291 3.47 31.11 22.01
N GLN A 292 2.28 30.94 22.58
CA GLN A 292 1.88 31.63 23.80
C GLN A 292 2.71 31.16 25.01
N TYR A 293 2.94 29.85 25.11
CA TYR A 293 3.83 29.25 26.11
C TYR A 293 5.28 29.71 25.86
N TRP A 294 5.73 29.68 24.61
CA TRP A 294 7.08 30.14 24.24
C TRP A 294 7.33 31.61 24.61
N ILE A 295 6.40 32.53 24.33
CA ILE A 295 6.52 33.95 24.71
C ILE A 295 6.64 34.10 26.23
N LYS A 296 5.86 33.34 27.01
CA LYS A 296 5.95 33.33 28.48
C LYS A 296 7.31 32.87 28.96
N THR A 297 7.88 31.83 28.34
CA THR A 297 9.22 31.33 28.71
C THR A 297 10.34 32.33 28.43
N ILE A 298 10.30 33.05 27.31
CA ILE A 298 11.37 34.00 26.92
C ILE A 298 11.21 35.37 27.59
N HIS A 299 9.98 35.77 27.88
CA HIS A 299 9.66 37.08 28.42
C HIS A 299 8.81 37.00 29.70
N PRO A 300 9.33 36.37 30.78
CA PRO A 300 8.56 36.11 32.00
C PRO A 300 8.13 37.38 32.74
N LYS A 301 8.79 38.53 32.49
CA LYS A 301 8.53 39.81 33.17
C LYS A 301 7.55 40.73 32.39
N LEU A 302 7.10 40.35 31.20
CA LEU A 302 6.15 41.16 30.42
C LEU A 302 4.72 40.99 30.93
N THR A 303 3.93 42.06 30.87
CA THR A 303 2.49 42.02 31.19
C THR A 303 1.73 41.19 30.15
N GLU A 304 0.59 40.61 30.55
CA GLU A 304 -0.24 39.78 29.64
C GLU A 304 -0.68 40.53 28.38
N LYS A 305 -0.94 41.84 28.50
CA LYS A 305 -1.28 42.68 27.35
C LYS A 305 -0.13 42.75 26.34
N SER A 306 1.09 43.00 26.80
CA SER A 306 2.27 43.03 25.93
C SER A 306 2.66 41.64 25.39
N GLN A 307 2.36 40.56 26.12
CA GLN A 307 2.53 39.20 25.60
C GLN A 307 1.56 38.92 24.44
N LYS A 308 0.30 39.35 24.55
CA LYS A 308 -0.70 39.25 23.46
C LYS A 308 -0.29 40.07 22.24
N GLU A 309 0.17 41.30 22.42
CA GLU A 309 0.70 42.14 21.32
C GLU A 309 1.88 41.46 20.60
N ARG A 310 2.79 40.81 21.34
CA ARG A 310 3.90 40.04 20.76
C ARG A 310 3.44 38.77 20.04
N PHE A 311 2.40 38.12 20.54
CA PHE A 311 1.81 36.94 19.92
C PHE A 311 1.12 37.30 18.59
N GLU A 312 0.28 38.33 18.58
CA GLU A 312 -0.37 38.84 17.36
C GLU A 312 0.65 39.26 16.30
N PHE A 313 1.73 39.92 16.71
CA PHE A 313 2.85 40.25 15.81
C PHE A 313 3.48 39.00 15.16
N LEU A 314 3.69 37.91 15.92
CA LEU A 314 4.24 36.68 15.34
C LEU A 314 3.28 36.06 14.32
N LEU A 315 1.97 36.13 14.55
CA LEU A 315 0.97 35.63 13.59
C LEU A 315 0.98 36.42 12.28
N GLU A 316 1.14 37.75 12.35
CA GLU A 316 1.24 38.61 11.18
C GLU A 316 2.54 38.37 10.38
N GLU A 317 3.65 38.08 11.07
CA GLU A 317 4.93 37.76 10.43
C GLU A 317 4.94 36.37 9.80
N LEU A 318 4.28 35.39 10.44
CA LEU A 318 4.09 34.03 9.91
C LEU A 318 3.05 33.96 8.78
N GLY A 319 2.31 35.05 8.51
CA GLY A 319 1.34 35.13 7.43
C GLY A 319 0.03 34.40 7.69
N ILE A 320 -0.27 34.12 8.97
CA ILE A 320 -1.49 33.43 9.40
C ILE A 320 -2.64 34.43 9.54
N THR A 321 -2.35 35.65 10.00
CA THR A 321 -3.29 36.78 10.04
C THR A 321 -2.96 37.81 8.97
N ASN A 322 -3.98 38.49 8.43
CA ASN A 322 -3.81 39.53 7.42
C ASN A 322 -2.99 40.70 7.97
N ARG A 323 -1.88 41.03 7.29
CA ARG A 323 -1.02 42.18 7.67
C ARG A 323 -1.77 43.50 7.52
N SER A 324 -2.02 44.18 8.65
CA SER A 324 -2.54 45.54 8.64
C SER A 324 -1.40 46.56 8.47
N ARG A 325 -1.05 46.86 7.20
CA ARG A 325 -0.04 47.84 6.74
C ARG A 325 1.42 47.57 7.20
N ARG A 326 2.39 47.77 6.27
CA ARG A 326 3.83 47.66 6.54
C ARG A 326 4.31 48.76 7.52
N LYS A 327 4.21 48.51 8.82
CA LYS A 327 4.86 49.32 9.88
C LYS A 327 6.29 48.82 10.10
N ARG A 328 7.24 49.72 10.40
CA ARG A 328 8.59 49.31 10.83
C ARG A 328 8.49 48.59 12.17
N ARG A 329 9.17 47.44 12.31
CA ARG A 329 9.22 46.66 13.54
C ARG A 329 9.78 47.49 14.69
N THR A 330 9.18 47.39 15.88
CA THR A 330 9.76 47.94 17.10
C THR A 330 11.02 47.17 17.50
N SER A 331 11.90 47.78 18.29
CA SER A 331 13.14 47.11 18.76
C SER A 331 12.85 45.82 19.51
N GLY A 332 11.77 45.79 20.31
CA GLY A 332 11.33 44.60 21.03
C GLY A 332 10.72 43.53 20.11
N GLU A 333 9.98 43.90 19.07
CA GLU A 333 9.46 42.96 18.05
C GLU A 333 10.60 42.29 17.30
N GLN A 334 11.60 43.09 16.90
CA GLN A 334 12.78 42.59 16.20
C GLN A 334 13.60 41.65 17.09
N ALA A 335 13.70 41.92 18.39
CA ALA A 335 14.36 41.04 19.35
C ALA A 335 13.59 39.71 19.52
N THR A 336 12.27 39.75 19.67
CA THR A 336 11.42 38.55 19.75
C THR A 336 11.49 37.74 18.45
N TRP A 337 11.44 38.37 17.28
CA TRP A 337 11.59 37.71 15.98
C TRP A 337 12.96 37.06 15.78
N SER A 338 14.03 37.70 16.23
CA SER A 338 15.38 37.15 16.14
C SER A 338 15.53 35.90 17.02
N LYS A 339 14.98 35.94 18.25
CA LYS A 339 14.94 34.76 19.13
C LYS A 339 14.04 33.65 18.57
N PHE A 340 12.90 34.01 17.97
CA PHE A 340 11.99 33.07 17.33
C PHE A 340 12.71 32.27 16.23
N LYS A 341 13.41 32.95 15.32
CA LYS A 341 14.20 32.30 14.26
C LYS A 341 15.30 31.38 14.80
N LEU A 342 15.91 31.73 15.92
CA LEU A 342 16.95 30.92 16.55
C LEU A 342 16.40 29.66 17.22
N ASP A 343 15.23 29.76 17.84
CA ASP A 343 14.62 28.68 18.62
C ASP A 343 13.79 27.71 17.77
N TRP A 344 13.15 28.20 16.70
CA TRP A 344 12.18 27.46 15.89
C TRP A 344 12.59 27.23 14.43
N SER A 345 13.65 27.88 13.94
CA SER A 345 14.17 27.73 12.58
C SER A 345 13.09 27.83 11.48
N ASN A 346 12.94 26.81 10.62
CA ASN A 346 11.98 26.73 9.51
C ASN A 346 10.72 25.91 9.88
N SER A 347 10.18 26.12 11.07
CA SER A 347 8.98 25.42 11.53
C SER A 347 7.70 25.87 10.81
N LYS A 348 6.79 24.92 10.57
CA LYS A 348 5.45 25.16 10.00
C LYS A 348 4.41 25.24 11.12
N TRP A 349 3.37 26.05 10.94
CA TRP A 349 2.38 26.37 11.98
C TRP A 349 0.93 26.17 11.50
N VAL A 350 0.05 25.73 12.39
CA VAL A 350 -1.38 25.48 12.11
C VAL A 350 -2.27 25.98 13.26
N GLU A 351 -3.47 26.48 12.94
CA GLU A 351 -4.43 27.02 13.92
C GLU A 351 -5.05 25.95 14.84
N ASN A 352 -5.55 24.85 14.27
CA ASN A 352 -6.18 23.75 15.02
C ASN A 352 -5.64 22.38 14.58
N THR A 353 -5.31 21.52 15.53
CA THR A 353 -5.00 20.11 15.29
C THR A 353 -6.28 19.27 15.42
N THR A 354 -6.62 18.54 14.36
CA THR A 354 -7.81 17.66 14.30
C THR A 354 -7.55 16.26 14.85
N SER A 355 -6.27 15.85 14.99
CA SER A 355 -5.84 14.54 15.47
C SER A 355 -5.16 14.63 16.84
N ASN A 356 -5.30 13.58 17.65
CA ASN A 356 -4.57 13.40 18.91
C ASN A 356 -3.20 12.72 18.70
N ASP A 357 -2.96 12.14 17.52
CA ASP A 357 -1.66 11.62 17.10
C ASP A 357 -0.87 12.74 16.39
N LEU A 358 0.22 13.20 17.01
CA LEU A 358 1.03 14.32 16.55
C LEU A 358 2.51 13.98 16.71
N PHE A 359 3.27 14.07 15.62
CA PHE A 359 4.72 13.90 15.61
C PHE A 359 5.42 15.23 15.35
N PHE A 360 6.20 15.71 16.32
CA PHE A 360 6.97 16.95 16.22
C PHE A 360 8.47 16.67 16.17
N ASP A 361 9.13 17.32 15.21
CA ASP A 361 10.58 17.26 15.06
C ASP A 361 11.28 18.06 16.17
N ASN A 362 12.21 17.40 16.86
CA ASN A 362 13.06 18.02 17.88
C ASN A 362 14.51 18.29 17.42
N SER A 363 14.87 17.97 16.17
CA SER A 363 16.26 18.03 15.69
C SER A 363 16.80 19.46 15.57
N GLN A 364 15.94 20.42 15.21
CA GLN A 364 16.32 21.82 14.95
C GLN A 364 15.80 22.82 16.00
N ILE A 365 15.20 22.34 17.09
CA ILE A 365 14.64 23.21 18.14
C ILE A 365 15.64 23.41 19.30
N ARG A 366 15.58 24.58 19.92
CA ARG A 366 16.38 24.90 21.13
C ARG A 366 15.61 24.58 22.42
N LYS A 367 16.31 24.63 23.57
CA LYS A 367 15.76 24.33 24.90
C LYS A 367 14.43 25.05 25.19
N ASN A 368 14.32 26.36 24.92
CA ASN A 368 13.11 27.11 25.24
C ASN A 368 11.91 26.67 24.37
N ALA A 369 12.15 26.39 23.09
CA ALA A 369 11.14 25.83 22.19
C ALA A 369 10.69 24.45 22.68
N LEU A 370 11.63 23.53 22.96
CA LEU A 370 11.32 22.21 23.49
C LEU A 370 10.47 22.27 24.76
N MET A 371 10.87 23.09 25.74
CA MET A 371 10.12 23.25 26.99
C MET A 371 8.72 23.83 26.75
N SER A 372 8.56 24.79 25.83
CA SER A 372 7.24 25.33 25.50
C SER A 372 6.32 24.32 24.82
N ILE A 373 6.85 23.39 24.02
CA ILE A 373 6.06 22.28 23.44
C ILE A 373 5.58 21.35 24.56
N ILE A 374 6.49 20.99 25.48
CA ILE A 374 6.17 20.11 26.61
C ILE A 374 5.13 20.76 27.53
N GLU A 375 5.29 22.05 27.87
CA GLU A 375 4.33 22.79 28.69
C GLU A 375 2.95 22.90 28.02
N TRP A 376 2.92 23.12 26.71
CA TRP A 376 1.69 23.10 25.93
C TRP A 376 1.03 21.71 25.99
N ALA A 377 1.81 20.64 25.77
CA ALA A 377 1.31 19.27 25.81
C ALA A 377 0.75 18.88 27.19
N MET A 378 1.35 19.39 28.27
CA MET A 378 0.89 19.12 29.63
C MET A 378 -0.40 19.87 29.99
N ASN A 379 -0.58 21.09 29.47
CA ASN A 379 -1.67 21.98 29.88
C ASN A 379 -2.88 21.98 28.95
N ASP A 380 -2.65 22.03 27.62
CA ASP A 380 -3.72 22.18 26.62
C ASP A 380 -4.22 20.81 26.12
N SER A 381 -3.35 19.79 26.05
CA SER A 381 -3.71 18.41 25.67
C SER A 381 -3.75 17.49 26.89
N LYS A 382 -4.51 17.87 27.92
CA LYS A 382 -4.68 17.04 29.13
C LYS A 382 -5.27 15.68 28.77
N GLY A 383 -4.58 14.61 29.17
CA GLY A 383 -5.00 13.24 28.93
C GLY A 383 -4.47 12.62 27.64
N VAL A 384 -3.80 13.40 26.77
CA VAL A 384 -3.13 12.86 25.59
C VAL A 384 -1.74 12.31 26.00
N PRO A 385 -1.41 11.06 25.65
CA PRO A 385 -0.12 10.48 25.96
C PRO A 385 1.06 11.26 25.36
N LEU A 386 2.13 11.41 26.13
CA LEU A 386 3.34 12.15 25.70
C LEU A 386 4.57 11.23 25.71
N SER A 387 5.26 11.17 24.58
CA SER A 387 6.49 10.40 24.38
C SER A 387 7.61 11.34 23.93
N ILE A 388 8.74 11.34 24.62
CA ILE A 388 9.80 12.34 24.42
C ILE A 388 11.14 11.65 24.17
N GLN A 389 11.72 11.86 22.99
CA GLN A 389 13.15 11.74 22.81
C GLN A 389 13.81 13.04 23.27
N TRP A 390 14.68 12.95 24.26
CA TRP A 390 15.40 14.11 24.76
C TRP A 390 16.61 14.43 23.85
N PRO A 391 16.71 15.65 23.29
CA PRO A 391 17.83 16.00 22.42
C PRO A 391 19.18 15.96 23.15
N ARG A 392 20.19 15.37 22.51
CA ARG A 392 21.55 15.16 23.08
C ARG A 392 22.26 16.47 23.45
N ASN A 393 21.94 17.55 22.75
CA ASN A 393 22.52 18.87 22.92
C ASN A 393 21.91 19.67 24.09
N ILE A 394 20.85 19.18 24.75
CA ILE A 394 20.14 19.88 25.83
C ILE A 394 20.30 19.13 27.14
N LYS A 395 20.87 19.78 28.17
CA LYS A 395 20.92 19.21 29.52
C LYS A 395 19.57 19.35 30.23
N LEU A 396 19.05 18.25 30.75
CA LEU A 396 17.85 18.19 31.58
C LEU A 396 18.21 18.61 33.03
N SER A 397 17.52 19.61 33.57
CA SER A 397 17.73 20.03 34.96
C SER A 397 16.88 19.19 35.93
N ALA A 398 17.28 19.11 37.19
CA ALA A 398 16.54 18.36 38.23
C ALA A 398 15.14 18.93 38.52
N ILE A 399 14.91 20.21 38.25
CA ILE A 399 13.60 20.86 38.42
C ILE A 399 12.71 20.47 37.24
N ASP A 400 13.22 20.60 36.02
CA ASP A 400 12.51 20.25 34.79
C ASP A 400 12.11 18.75 34.82
N SER A 401 13.03 17.88 35.24
CA SER A 401 12.78 16.43 35.32
C SER A 401 11.65 16.08 36.28
N ASN A 402 11.61 16.69 37.46
CA ASN A 402 10.55 16.46 38.45
C ASN A 402 9.20 16.99 37.98
N THR A 403 9.20 18.06 37.19
CA THR A 403 7.98 18.64 36.64
C THR A 403 7.40 17.74 35.55
N ILE A 404 8.26 17.22 34.67
CA ILE A 404 7.87 16.33 33.57
C ILE A 404 7.35 14.98 34.10
N LEU A 405 8.04 14.36 35.06
CA LEU A 405 7.64 13.06 35.63
C LEU A 405 6.31 13.08 36.40
N ARG A 406 5.82 14.25 36.80
CA ARG A 406 4.51 14.40 37.44
C ARG A 406 3.34 14.37 36.45
N TYR A 407 3.61 14.44 35.15
CA TYR A 407 2.57 14.39 34.15
C TYR A 407 2.00 12.96 34.05
N PRO A 408 0.69 12.76 34.32
CA PRO A 408 0.11 11.42 34.45
C PRO A 408 0.03 10.65 33.13
N ALA A 409 0.03 11.34 31.99
CA ALA A 409 -0.01 10.72 30.66
C ALA A 409 1.39 10.67 29.99
N LEU A 410 2.47 10.90 30.74
CA LEU A 410 3.82 10.72 30.23
C LEU A 410 4.10 9.21 30.09
N ARG A 411 4.43 8.77 28.87
CA ARG A 411 4.74 7.36 28.60
C ARG A 411 6.21 7.05 28.79
N ILE A 412 7.06 7.76 28.04
CA ILE A 412 8.48 7.47 27.99
C ILE A 412 9.31 8.73 27.76
N ILE A 413 10.47 8.79 28.43
CA ILE A 413 11.56 9.71 28.12
C ILE A 413 12.76 8.88 27.70
N ILE A 414 13.26 9.11 26.49
CA ILE A 414 14.47 8.47 25.98
C ILE A 414 15.61 9.48 26.07
N ILE A 415 16.68 9.13 26.80
CA ILE A 415 17.83 9.99 27.08
C ILE A 415 19.13 9.17 27.07
N GLU A 416 20.27 9.80 26.77
CA GLU A 416 21.57 9.10 26.82
C GLU A 416 21.95 8.70 28.25
N LYS A 417 21.71 9.60 29.21
CA LYS A 417 22.05 9.38 30.62
C LYS A 417 21.05 10.07 31.52
N TRP A 418 20.53 9.35 32.51
CA TRP A 418 19.63 9.90 33.51
C TRP A 418 20.41 10.40 34.73
N GLU A 419 20.33 11.70 35.02
CA GLU A 419 21.00 12.34 36.17
C GLU A 419 20.00 12.77 37.28
N GLY A 420 18.73 12.37 37.16
CA GLY A 420 17.66 12.73 38.10
C GLY A 420 17.52 11.76 39.28
N THR A 421 16.42 11.92 40.02
CA THR A 421 16.01 10.97 41.07
C THR A 421 15.76 9.58 40.47
N ASN A 422 16.06 8.51 41.22
CA ASN A 422 15.85 7.14 40.75
C ASN A 422 14.36 6.88 40.47
N PRO A 423 13.94 6.70 39.20
CA PRO A 423 12.56 6.40 38.87
C PRO A 423 12.22 4.94 39.23
N ASN A 424 10.94 4.61 39.25
CA ASN A 424 10.47 3.25 39.54
C ASN A 424 10.68 2.29 38.37
N LEU A 425 10.74 2.81 37.13
CA LEU A 425 10.96 2.09 35.88
C LEU A 425 12.13 2.72 35.10
N ILE A 426 13.23 1.99 34.96
CA ILE A 426 14.36 2.36 34.09
C ILE A 426 14.52 1.29 33.02
N LEU A 427 14.61 1.71 31.77
CA LEU A 427 14.90 0.81 30.66
C LEU A 427 16.34 1.04 30.16
N ARG A 428 17.09 -0.05 29.98
CA ARG A 428 18.48 0.00 29.48
C ARG A 428 18.69 -1.03 28.39
N GLU A 429 19.53 -0.71 27.40
CA GLU A 429 19.96 -1.70 26.41
C GLU A 429 20.91 -2.74 27.02
N THR A 430 20.75 -4.00 26.61
CA THR A 430 21.72 -5.05 26.92
C THR A 430 23.01 -4.83 26.12
N LYS A 431 24.16 -4.77 26.81
CA LYS A 431 25.47 -4.51 26.17
C LYS A 431 26.01 -5.68 25.35
N GLN A 432 25.45 -6.88 25.51
CA GLN A 432 26.01 -8.15 25.04
C GLN A 432 25.29 -8.74 23.82
N SER A 433 24.23 -8.09 23.32
CA SER A 433 23.49 -8.55 22.15
C SER A 433 23.57 -7.56 20.98
N ASN A 434 23.59 -8.10 19.76
CA ASN A 434 23.55 -7.34 18.50
C ASN A 434 22.12 -6.88 18.15
N LEU A 435 21.11 -7.53 18.73
CA LEU A 435 19.72 -7.13 18.67
C LEU A 435 19.38 -6.26 19.88
N PRO A 436 18.43 -5.33 19.80
CA PRO A 436 18.08 -4.44 20.89
C PRO A 436 17.18 -5.15 21.92
N LEU A 437 17.74 -6.13 22.64
CA LEU A 437 17.13 -6.65 23.86
C LEU A 437 17.25 -5.59 24.96
N MET A 438 16.14 -5.27 25.60
CA MET A 438 16.07 -4.25 26.63
C MET A 438 15.91 -4.88 28.01
N ASN A 439 16.49 -4.26 29.02
CA ASN A 439 16.36 -4.64 30.41
C ASN A 439 15.52 -3.59 31.13
N LEU A 440 14.32 -3.97 31.55
CA LEU A 440 13.46 -3.15 32.39
C LEU A 440 13.81 -3.38 33.85
N HIS A 441 14.45 -2.39 34.45
CA HIS A 441 14.76 -2.34 35.86
C HIS A 441 13.53 -1.85 36.63
N LEU A 442 12.99 -2.73 37.46
CA LEU A 442 11.94 -2.44 38.42
C LEU A 442 12.57 -1.96 39.73
N GLY A 443 11.78 -1.26 40.55
CA GLY A 443 12.16 -0.98 41.94
C GLY A 443 12.57 -2.25 42.69
N ARG A 444 13.57 -2.16 43.59
CA ARG A 444 14.14 -3.26 44.40
C ARG A 444 15.12 -4.20 43.67
N GLY A 445 15.67 -3.77 42.52
CA GLY A 445 16.78 -4.46 41.85
C GLY A 445 16.38 -5.66 41.01
N VAL A 446 15.10 -5.78 40.64
CA VAL A 446 14.64 -6.81 39.71
C VAL A 446 14.83 -6.29 38.28
N VAL A 447 15.42 -7.13 37.43
CA VAL A 447 15.66 -6.83 36.02
C VAL A 447 14.83 -7.80 35.18
N LEU A 448 13.94 -7.25 34.36
CA LEU A 448 13.12 -8.01 33.43
C LEU A 448 13.72 -7.85 32.02
N PRO A 449 14.22 -8.92 31.38
CA PRO A 449 14.57 -8.86 29.97
C PRO A 449 13.27 -8.76 29.15
N ILE A 450 13.22 -7.81 28.23
CA ILE A 450 12.05 -7.56 27.39
C ILE A 450 12.48 -7.44 25.92
N SER A 451 11.68 -8.03 25.03
CA SER A 451 11.73 -7.77 23.61
C SER A 451 10.75 -6.66 23.27
N VAL A 452 11.26 -5.50 22.86
CA VAL A 452 10.41 -4.38 22.43
C VAL A 452 9.61 -4.87 21.22
N GLU A 453 8.29 -4.94 21.38
CA GLU A 453 7.38 -5.28 20.31
C GLU A 453 7.31 -4.03 19.43
N ILE A 454 7.69 -4.15 18.16
CA ILE A 454 7.15 -3.23 17.17
C ILE A 454 5.70 -3.66 17.08
N SER A 455 4.83 -2.97 17.80
CA SER A 455 3.41 -3.00 17.50
C SER A 455 3.33 -2.53 16.05
N ALA A 456 3.39 -3.49 15.11
CA ALA A 456 3.09 -3.29 13.71
C ALA A 456 1.78 -2.57 13.78
N ILE A 457 1.81 -1.25 13.48
CA ILE A 457 0.78 -0.29 13.83
C ILE A 457 -0.49 -1.08 13.82
N GLN A 458 -1.07 -1.33 15.00
CA GLN A 458 -2.46 -1.62 15.03
C GLN A 458 -3.00 -0.33 14.43
N LYS A 459 -3.11 -0.31 13.08
CA LYS A 459 -4.29 0.17 12.42
C LYS A 459 -5.28 -0.58 13.25
N GLU A 460 -5.78 0.07 14.29
CA GLU A 460 -7.04 -0.33 14.85
C GLU A 460 -7.81 -0.65 13.58
N LYS A 461 -8.32 -1.87 13.52
CA LYS A 461 -9.55 -2.06 12.79
C LYS A 461 -10.51 -1.12 13.51
N THR A 462 -10.38 0.16 13.22
CA THR A 462 -11.43 1.08 12.95
C THR A 462 -12.26 0.30 11.95
N ILE A 463 -13.12 -0.55 12.52
CA ILE A 463 -14.52 -0.60 12.19
C ILE A 463 -15.04 0.83 12.40
N ILE A 464 -14.46 1.80 11.69
CA ILE A 464 -15.24 2.84 11.12
C ILE A 464 -15.90 2.05 10.00
N GLU A 465 -17.14 1.63 10.25
CA GLU A 465 -18.16 1.53 9.21
C GLU A 465 -18.32 2.93 8.58
N GLU A 466 -17.23 3.43 8.00
CA GLU A 466 -17.27 4.46 7.00
C GLU A 466 -17.81 3.68 5.82
N ASN A 467 -18.94 4.13 5.28
CA ASN A 467 -19.45 3.69 4.00
C ASN A 467 -18.38 3.95 2.93
N TYR A 468 -17.36 3.10 2.89
CA TYR A 468 -16.26 3.20 1.96
C TYR A 468 -16.78 2.72 0.62
N ALA A 469 -17.10 3.69 -0.23
CA ALA A 469 -17.50 3.42 -1.60
C ALA A 469 -16.26 2.93 -2.36
N ILE A 470 -16.27 1.67 -2.76
CA ILE A 470 -15.26 1.10 -3.65
C ILE A 470 -15.17 1.97 -4.92
N PRO A 471 -13.97 2.38 -5.36
CA PRO A 471 -13.81 3.14 -6.58
C PRO A 471 -14.56 2.50 -7.76
N PRO A 472 -15.29 3.29 -8.57
CA PRO A 472 -16.21 2.75 -9.60
C PRO A 472 -15.49 1.88 -10.65
N ILE A 473 -14.21 2.15 -10.91
CA ILE A 473 -13.37 1.34 -11.80
C ILE A 473 -13.18 -0.07 -11.22
N LEU A 474 -12.85 -0.18 -9.93
CA LEU A 474 -12.65 -1.45 -9.25
C LEU A 474 -13.98 -2.21 -9.11
N MET A 475 -15.06 -1.52 -8.75
CA MET A 475 -16.39 -2.12 -8.63
C MET A 475 -16.84 -2.74 -9.97
N LYS A 476 -16.60 -2.05 -11.09
CA LYS A 476 -16.88 -2.58 -12.43
C LYS A 476 -16.07 -3.84 -12.75
N LEU A 477 -14.79 -3.88 -12.37
CA LEU A 477 -13.92 -5.04 -12.60
C LEU A 477 -14.32 -6.23 -11.72
N ILE A 478 -14.61 -6.00 -10.44
CA ILE A 478 -15.08 -7.02 -9.49
C ILE A 478 -16.39 -7.66 -9.98
N ASN A 479 -17.35 -6.85 -10.41
CA ASN A 479 -18.62 -7.34 -10.94
C ASN A 479 -18.44 -8.17 -12.22
N LYS A 480 -17.47 -7.82 -13.07
CA LYS A 480 -17.15 -8.60 -14.29
C LYS A 480 -16.53 -9.96 -13.96
N SER A 481 -15.73 -10.06 -12.90
CA SER A 481 -15.11 -11.32 -12.46
C SER A 481 -16.07 -12.30 -11.77
N GLN A 482 -17.36 -11.95 -11.66
CA GLN A 482 -18.39 -12.79 -11.00
C GLN A 482 -18.00 -13.25 -9.58
N ILE A 483 -17.15 -12.49 -8.90
CA ILE A 483 -16.79 -12.76 -7.51
C ILE A 483 -18.01 -12.39 -6.67
N GLU A 484 -18.72 -13.40 -6.15
CA GLU A 484 -19.77 -13.18 -5.16
C GLU A 484 -19.16 -12.42 -3.99
N THR A 485 -19.54 -11.16 -3.82
CA THR A 485 -19.20 -10.37 -2.63
C THR A 485 -20.02 -10.91 -1.46
N ASN A 486 -19.68 -12.12 -1.00
CA ASN A 486 -20.24 -12.69 0.20
C ASN A 486 -19.52 -12.01 1.37
N ILE A 487 -20.24 -11.10 2.04
CA ILE A 487 -19.74 -10.04 2.94
C ILE A 487 -18.95 -10.56 4.17
N LYS A 488 -18.78 -11.87 4.33
CA LYS A 488 -18.02 -12.49 5.42
C LYS A 488 -16.56 -12.81 5.08
N ASN A 489 -16.20 -12.96 3.79
CA ASN A 489 -14.82 -13.13 3.33
C ASN A 489 -14.24 -11.84 2.69
N SER A 490 -15.01 -10.75 2.62
CA SER A 490 -14.72 -9.55 1.83
C SER A 490 -13.92 -8.46 2.52
N ASN A 491 -13.55 -8.60 3.81
CA ASN A 491 -12.82 -7.55 4.51
C ASN A 491 -11.46 -7.29 3.87
N LEU A 492 -10.77 -8.33 3.40
CA LEU A 492 -9.44 -8.19 2.80
C LEU A 492 -9.50 -7.44 1.47
N ILE A 493 -10.41 -7.78 0.55
CA ILE A 493 -10.57 -7.06 -0.73
C ILE A 493 -10.95 -5.59 -0.48
N ILE A 494 -11.84 -5.30 0.47
CA ILE A 494 -12.23 -3.93 0.81
C ILE A 494 -11.05 -3.15 1.40
N GLU A 495 -10.29 -3.74 2.32
CA GLU A 495 -9.05 -3.17 2.86
C GLU A 495 -8.02 -2.89 1.74
N CYS A 496 -7.91 -3.79 0.77
CA CYS A 496 -7.05 -3.62 -0.40
C CYS A 496 -7.52 -2.47 -1.30
N CYS A 497 -8.84 -2.35 -1.52
CA CYS A 497 -9.43 -1.27 -2.29
C CYS A 497 -9.18 0.11 -1.65
N LYS A 498 -9.20 0.20 -0.31
CA LYS A 498 -8.86 1.44 0.43
C LYS A 498 -7.45 1.95 0.12
N GLN A 499 -6.52 1.07 -0.24
CA GLN A 499 -5.14 1.44 -0.54
C GLN A 499 -4.92 1.87 -2.00
N TYR A 500 -5.87 1.59 -2.89
CA TYR A 500 -5.83 2.05 -4.27
C TYR A 500 -6.14 3.57 -4.35
N PRO A 501 -5.40 4.38 -5.15
CA PRO A 501 -4.39 3.99 -6.14
C PRO A 501 -2.93 4.08 -5.66
N LYS A 502 -2.65 4.59 -4.45
CA LYS A 502 -1.28 4.79 -3.94
C LYS A 502 -0.53 3.46 -3.80
N GLY A 503 -1.20 2.46 -3.23
CA GLY A 503 -0.70 1.11 -3.06
C GLY A 503 0.39 0.94 -2.00
N ASN A 504 0.72 -0.31 -1.67
CA ASN A 504 1.78 -0.71 -0.75
C ASN A 504 2.46 -2.01 -1.24
N GLU A 505 3.69 -1.90 -1.74
CA GLU A 505 4.39 -3.06 -2.33
C GLU A 505 4.72 -4.16 -1.31
N PHE A 506 5.02 -3.81 -0.05
CA PHE A 506 5.35 -4.80 0.98
C PHE A 506 4.15 -5.68 1.32
N GLU A 507 2.99 -5.07 1.51
CA GLU A 507 1.73 -5.80 1.75
C GLU A 507 1.32 -6.61 0.52
N ALA A 508 1.44 -6.03 -0.67
CA ALA A 508 1.15 -6.73 -1.91
C ALA A 508 2.06 -7.96 -2.09
N ASN A 509 3.35 -7.89 -1.76
CA ASN A 509 4.25 -9.05 -1.84
C ASN A 509 3.85 -10.19 -0.89
N LYS A 510 3.36 -9.85 0.31
CA LYS A 510 2.88 -10.85 1.28
C LYS A 510 1.64 -11.59 0.75
N LEU A 511 0.76 -10.91 0.03
CA LEU A 511 -0.49 -11.47 -0.51
C LEU A 511 -0.32 -12.18 -1.85
N GLU A 512 0.81 -12.02 -2.55
CA GLU A 512 0.99 -12.48 -3.94
C GLU A 512 0.75 -14.00 -4.14
N SER A 513 1.19 -14.82 -3.18
CA SER A 513 1.04 -16.28 -3.23
C SER A 513 -0.40 -16.71 -2.98
N GLU A 514 -1.01 -16.24 -1.91
CA GLU A 514 -2.33 -16.70 -1.42
C GLU A 514 -3.49 -15.98 -2.11
N HIS A 515 -3.35 -14.68 -2.36
CA HIS A 515 -4.40 -13.74 -2.77
C HIS A 515 -3.92 -12.86 -3.95
N PRO A 516 -3.81 -13.43 -5.17
CA PRO A 516 -3.19 -12.74 -6.30
C PRO A 516 -3.97 -11.48 -6.73
N LEU A 517 -5.30 -11.48 -6.63
CA LEU A 517 -6.13 -10.35 -7.01
C LEU A 517 -5.97 -9.16 -6.06
N GLU A 518 -5.95 -9.44 -4.76
CA GLU A 518 -5.79 -8.45 -3.71
C GLU A 518 -4.39 -7.85 -3.76
N SER A 519 -3.38 -8.69 -4.01
CA SER A 519 -2.03 -8.24 -4.31
C SER A 519 -2.00 -7.29 -5.51
N TRP A 520 -2.77 -7.56 -6.57
CA TRP A 520 -2.86 -6.73 -7.77
C TRP A 520 -3.46 -5.35 -7.48
N ILE A 521 -4.53 -5.31 -6.68
CA ILE A 521 -5.24 -4.06 -6.32
C ILE A 521 -4.34 -3.13 -5.49
N ILE A 522 -3.59 -3.67 -4.51
CA ILE A 522 -2.70 -2.87 -3.65
C ILE A 522 -1.41 -2.45 -4.37
N THR A 523 -1.10 -2.99 -5.54
CA THR A 523 0.18 -2.69 -6.19
C THR A 523 0.26 -1.22 -6.62
N PRO A 524 1.33 -0.50 -6.22
CA PRO A 524 1.62 0.84 -6.70
C PRO A 524 1.72 0.89 -8.23
N SER A 525 1.25 1.97 -8.85
CA SER A 525 1.11 2.07 -10.31
C SER A 525 2.41 1.75 -11.08
N ASN A 526 3.56 2.26 -10.62
CA ASN A 526 4.88 2.06 -11.22
C ASN A 526 5.38 0.60 -11.19
N LEU A 527 4.92 -0.23 -10.24
CA LEU A 527 5.36 -1.61 -10.07
C LEU A 527 4.39 -2.63 -10.65
N ARG A 528 3.24 -2.19 -11.19
CA ARG A 528 2.22 -3.07 -11.77
C ARG A 528 2.76 -3.94 -12.91
N TRP A 529 3.66 -3.43 -13.75
CA TRP A 529 4.22 -4.26 -14.81
C TRP A 529 4.97 -5.48 -14.25
N LEU A 530 5.87 -5.27 -13.30
CA LEU A 530 6.67 -6.34 -12.69
C LEU A 530 5.79 -7.40 -12.01
N ARG A 531 4.70 -6.97 -11.37
CA ARG A 531 3.76 -7.91 -10.75
C ARG A 531 2.94 -8.65 -11.77
N TRP A 532 2.44 -7.97 -12.81
CA TRP A 532 1.67 -8.60 -13.89
C TRP A 532 2.43 -9.75 -14.55
N GLN A 533 3.74 -9.59 -14.77
CA GLN A 533 4.59 -10.66 -15.30
C GLN A 533 4.55 -11.95 -14.45
N ARG A 534 4.38 -11.82 -13.13
CA ARG A 534 4.36 -12.96 -12.19
C ARG A 534 2.97 -13.56 -12.01
N ILE A 535 1.93 -12.73 -11.93
CA ILE A 535 0.58 -13.17 -11.55
C ILE A 535 -0.45 -13.21 -12.68
N SER A 536 -0.15 -12.68 -13.87
CA SER A 536 -1.12 -12.56 -14.99
C SER A 536 -1.82 -13.87 -15.35
N LYS A 537 -1.12 -15.01 -15.28
CA LYS A 537 -1.71 -16.34 -15.56
C LYS A 537 -2.75 -16.80 -14.53
N ARG A 538 -2.78 -16.17 -13.35
CA ARG A 538 -3.68 -16.47 -12.23
C ARG A 538 -4.80 -15.44 -12.08
N LEU A 539 -4.86 -14.43 -12.96
CA LEU A 539 -5.86 -13.38 -12.95
C LEU A 539 -6.70 -13.43 -14.22
N ASP A 540 -7.94 -12.96 -14.13
CA ASP A 540 -8.73 -12.76 -15.34
C ASP A 540 -8.10 -11.67 -16.21
N PRO A 541 -8.06 -11.84 -17.55
CA PRO A 541 -7.41 -10.89 -18.47
C PRO A 541 -7.97 -9.46 -18.37
N HIS A 542 -9.22 -9.31 -17.95
CA HIS A 542 -9.87 -8.01 -17.77
C HIS A 542 -9.19 -7.11 -16.72
N TRP A 543 -8.46 -7.70 -15.76
CA TRP A 543 -7.72 -6.93 -14.74
C TRP A 543 -6.53 -6.13 -15.27
N VAL A 544 -6.13 -6.38 -16.53
CA VAL A 544 -5.13 -5.57 -17.23
C VAL A 544 -5.56 -4.11 -17.41
N GLU A 545 -6.86 -3.81 -17.29
CA GLU A 545 -7.38 -2.43 -17.35
C GLU A 545 -6.71 -1.50 -16.30
N LEU A 546 -6.19 -2.04 -15.19
CA LEU A 546 -5.44 -1.28 -14.18
C LEU A 546 -3.96 -1.04 -14.52
N LEU A 547 -3.42 -1.76 -15.51
CA LEU A 547 -2.05 -1.61 -15.99
C LEU A 547 -2.03 -0.64 -17.18
N PRO A 548 -1.54 0.60 -17.00
CA PRO A 548 -1.42 1.55 -18.09
C PRO A 548 -0.43 1.03 -19.16
N PRO A 549 -0.78 1.03 -20.46
CA PRO A 549 0.11 0.58 -21.55
C PRO A 549 1.46 1.29 -21.57
N GLU A 550 1.52 2.52 -21.04
CA GLU A 550 2.71 3.36 -21.01
C GLU A 550 3.84 2.79 -20.14
N LEU A 551 3.50 1.98 -19.13
CA LEU A 551 4.45 1.36 -18.21
C LEU A 551 4.99 0.01 -18.70
N ILE A 552 4.45 -0.50 -19.80
CA ILE A 552 4.81 -1.81 -20.35
C ILE A 552 5.93 -1.61 -21.38
N PRO A 553 7.03 -2.38 -21.30
CA PRO A 553 8.03 -2.39 -22.36
C PRO A 553 7.39 -2.86 -23.67
N ILE A 554 7.74 -2.19 -24.77
CA ILE A 554 7.04 -2.30 -26.05
C ILE A 554 7.00 -3.73 -26.57
N ASP A 555 8.07 -4.50 -26.33
CA ASP A 555 8.21 -5.90 -26.75
C ASP A 555 7.07 -6.81 -26.24
N PHE A 556 6.48 -6.49 -25.08
CA PHE A 556 5.45 -7.32 -24.43
C PHE A 556 4.02 -6.83 -24.65
N ILE A 557 3.83 -5.68 -25.28
CA ILE A 557 2.49 -5.10 -25.47
C ILE A 557 1.63 -6.02 -26.35
N GLY A 558 2.23 -6.62 -27.39
CA GLY A 558 1.52 -7.50 -28.32
C GLY A 558 0.93 -8.72 -27.62
N GLU A 559 1.74 -9.43 -26.82
CA GLU A 559 1.32 -10.62 -26.08
C GLU A 559 0.12 -10.32 -25.15
N ILE A 560 0.18 -9.20 -24.44
CA ILE A 560 -0.87 -8.78 -23.51
C ILE A 560 -2.13 -8.35 -24.27
N ALA A 561 -1.95 -7.66 -25.40
CA ALA A 561 -3.06 -7.12 -26.17
C ALA A 561 -3.99 -8.21 -26.69
N LEU A 562 -3.47 -9.40 -27.04
CA LEU A 562 -4.27 -10.51 -27.55
C LEU A 562 -5.42 -10.89 -26.59
N ASN A 563 -5.12 -10.94 -25.30
CA ASN A 563 -6.07 -11.31 -24.25
C ASN A 563 -6.73 -10.10 -23.57
N ALA A 564 -6.31 -8.87 -23.90
CA ALA A 564 -6.80 -7.66 -23.26
C ALA A 564 -8.20 -7.24 -23.78
N PRO A 565 -9.00 -6.54 -22.96
CA PRO A 565 -10.27 -5.96 -23.39
C PRO A 565 -10.11 -4.91 -24.51
N ASN A 566 -11.12 -4.76 -25.37
CA ASN A 566 -11.10 -3.82 -26.50
C ASN A 566 -10.77 -2.38 -26.12
N LYS A 567 -11.24 -1.90 -24.95
CA LYS A 567 -10.90 -0.56 -24.45
C LYS A 567 -9.39 -0.39 -24.22
N TRP A 568 -8.74 -1.43 -23.71
CA TRP A 568 -7.30 -1.42 -23.47
C TRP A 568 -6.53 -1.52 -24.80
N LYS A 569 -6.98 -2.36 -25.74
CA LYS A 569 -6.43 -2.46 -27.11
C LYS A 569 -6.46 -1.10 -27.84
N LEU A 570 -7.56 -0.36 -27.73
CA LEU A 570 -7.68 0.98 -28.33
C LEU A 570 -6.73 2.00 -27.68
N LYS A 571 -6.56 1.94 -26.35
CA LYS A 571 -5.64 2.83 -25.63
C LYS A 571 -4.19 2.56 -26.01
N SER A 572 -3.79 1.29 -26.05
CA SER A 572 -2.44 0.88 -26.47
C SER A 572 -2.16 1.24 -27.93
N ARG A 573 -3.12 1.03 -28.85
CA ARG A 573 -3.01 1.49 -30.25
C ARG A 573 -2.73 2.99 -30.34
N LYS A 574 -3.53 3.83 -29.66
CA LYS A 574 -3.34 5.29 -29.66
C LYS A 574 -1.96 5.70 -29.12
N MET A 575 -1.50 5.04 -28.06
CA MET A 575 -0.16 5.26 -27.51
C MET A 575 0.95 4.87 -28.50
N LEU A 576 0.82 3.75 -29.20
CA LEU A 576 1.80 3.30 -30.18
C LEU A 576 1.88 4.25 -31.38
N ILE A 577 0.72 4.69 -31.89
CA ILE A 577 0.63 5.67 -32.98
C ILE A 577 1.30 6.99 -32.58
N SER A 578 1.01 7.52 -31.39
CA SER A 578 1.61 8.78 -30.93
C SER A 578 3.13 8.66 -30.71
N LYS A 579 3.61 7.53 -30.21
CA LYS A 579 5.05 7.25 -30.08
C LYS A 579 5.75 7.23 -31.44
N LEU A 580 5.14 6.62 -32.46
CA LEU A 580 5.70 6.60 -33.82
C LEU A 580 5.67 7.96 -34.50
N GLN A 581 4.60 8.73 -34.32
CA GLN A 581 4.50 10.08 -34.85
C GLN A 581 5.58 11.00 -34.27
N ASN A 582 5.88 10.87 -32.98
CA ASN A 582 6.91 11.66 -32.31
C ASN A 582 8.33 11.17 -32.61
N ASN A 583 8.52 9.88 -32.84
CA ASN A 583 9.83 9.29 -33.12
C ASN A 583 9.74 8.19 -34.21
N PRO A 584 9.80 8.56 -35.50
CA PRO A 584 9.65 7.62 -36.61
C PRO A 584 10.76 6.56 -36.68
N ASP A 585 11.95 6.83 -36.12
CA ASP A 585 13.07 5.87 -36.09
C ASP A 585 12.79 4.64 -35.22
N SER A 586 11.86 4.75 -34.25
CA SER A 586 11.42 3.63 -33.42
C SER A 586 10.75 2.49 -34.21
N SER A 587 10.35 2.76 -35.46
CA SER A 587 9.81 1.78 -36.40
C SER A 587 10.75 0.59 -36.67
N LEU A 588 12.07 0.78 -36.60
CA LEU A 588 13.05 -0.31 -36.75
C LEU A 588 12.98 -1.29 -35.58
N THR A 589 12.76 -0.80 -34.37
CA THR A 589 12.58 -1.63 -33.18
C THR A 589 11.28 -2.42 -33.29
N TYR A 590 10.20 -1.77 -33.73
CA TYR A 590 8.89 -2.41 -33.89
C TYR A 590 8.91 -3.48 -34.98
N ARG A 591 9.69 -3.27 -36.04
CA ARG A 591 9.97 -4.30 -37.05
C ARG A 591 10.64 -5.53 -36.45
N LYS A 592 11.63 -5.36 -35.55
CA LYS A 592 12.29 -6.51 -34.90
C LYS A 592 11.30 -7.30 -34.04
N ILE A 593 10.38 -6.62 -33.36
CA ILE A 593 9.29 -7.24 -32.58
C ILE A 593 8.37 -8.03 -33.51
N LEU A 594 7.90 -7.40 -34.59
CA LEU A 594 7.02 -8.01 -35.60
C LEU A 594 7.63 -9.31 -36.20
N LEU A 595 8.93 -9.31 -36.48
CA LEU A 595 9.61 -10.49 -37.05
C LEU A 595 9.72 -11.65 -36.07
N LYS A 596 9.80 -11.37 -34.77
CA LYS A 596 9.93 -12.39 -33.71
C LYS A 596 8.60 -12.90 -33.18
N GLY A 597 7.53 -12.12 -33.33
CA GLY A 597 6.23 -12.42 -32.76
C GLY A 597 5.52 -13.60 -33.42
N SER A 598 4.50 -14.12 -32.73
CA SER A 598 3.59 -15.13 -33.28
C SER A 598 2.75 -14.58 -34.44
N GLU A 599 2.08 -15.43 -35.21
CA GLU A 599 1.18 -14.98 -36.29
C GLU A 599 0.03 -14.08 -35.77
N GLU A 600 -0.48 -14.38 -34.57
CA GLU A 600 -1.52 -13.56 -33.90
C GLU A 600 -0.97 -12.19 -33.49
N GLU A 601 0.25 -12.14 -32.93
CA GLU A 601 0.91 -10.88 -32.59
C GLU A 601 1.24 -10.06 -33.84
N LYS A 602 1.70 -10.70 -34.92
CA LYS A 602 1.96 -10.03 -36.20
C LYS A 602 0.70 -9.37 -36.73
N ALA A 603 -0.44 -10.06 -36.69
CA ALA A 603 -1.72 -9.52 -37.13
C ALA A 603 -2.10 -8.27 -36.31
N TRP A 604 -1.98 -8.33 -34.98
CA TRP A 604 -2.29 -7.21 -34.08
C TRP A 604 -1.31 -6.03 -34.23
N TRP A 605 -0.01 -6.30 -34.31
CA TRP A 605 1.00 -5.25 -34.53
C TRP A 605 0.81 -4.57 -35.88
N PHE A 606 0.58 -5.34 -36.95
CA PHE A 606 0.26 -4.77 -38.26
C PHE A 606 -0.94 -3.83 -38.17
N SER A 607 -1.99 -4.28 -37.50
CA SER A 607 -3.20 -3.52 -37.18
C SER A 607 -2.90 -2.16 -36.54
N CYS A 608 -1.96 -2.09 -35.60
CA CYS A 608 -1.61 -0.85 -34.91
C CYS A 608 -0.68 0.06 -35.72
N LEU A 609 0.27 -0.54 -36.44
CA LEU A 609 1.32 0.18 -37.14
C LEU A 609 0.86 0.71 -38.50
N ILE A 610 -0.06 0.01 -39.18
CA ILE A 610 -0.53 0.43 -40.49
C ILE A 610 -1.19 1.81 -40.45
N SER A 611 -1.93 2.13 -39.38
CA SER A 611 -2.51 3.47 -39.15
C SER A 611 -1.45 4.57 -39.13
N SER A 612 -0.20 4.24 -38.77
CA SER A 612 0.94 5.16 -38.77
C SER A 612 1.77 5.16 -40.06
N ALA A 613 1.37 4.39 -41.09
CA ALA A 613 2.11 4.27 -42.34
C ALA A 613 2.45 5.61 -43.03
N PRO A 614 1.57 6.64 -43.04
CA PRO A 614 1.90 7.92 -43.66
C PRO A 614 3.16 8.60 -43.10
N TRP A 615 3.53 8.33 -41.85
CA TRP A 615 4.70 8.91 -41.18
C TRP A 615 5.98 8.05 -41.29
N LEU A 616 5.89 6.86 -41.89
CA LEU A 616 7.02 5.93 -42.03
C LEU A 616 7.77 6.14 -43.35
N ALA A 617 9.01 5.66 -43.44
CA ALA A 617 9.74 5.63 -44.71
C ALA A 617 9.14 4.57 -45.67
N PRO A 618 9.18 4.78 -47.01
CA PRO A 618 8.63 3.84 -48.00
C PRO A 618 9.14 2.40 -47.83
N SER A 619 10.44 2.23 -47.57
CA SER A 619 11.07 0.91 -47.37
C SER A 619 10.51 0.15 -46.18
N ILE A 620 10.13 0.86 -45.11
CA ILE A 620 9.54 0.30 -43.89
C ILE A 620 8.08 -0.06 -44.15
N ARG A 621 7.32 0.81 -44.82
CA ARG A 621 5.92 0.52 -45.19
C ARG A 621 5.79 -0.75 -46.03
N ILE A 622 6.60 -0.87 -47.09
CA ILE A 622 6.59 -2.05 -47.97
C ILE A 622 6.94 -3.31 -47.18
N ASN A 623 7.92 -3.24 -46.28
CA ASN A 623 8.29 -4.37 -45.44
C ASN A 623 7.19 -4.76 -44.45
N LEU A 624 6.52 -3.79 -43.84
CA LEU A 624 5.43 -3.98 -42.91
C LEU A 624 4.28 -4.77 -43.54
N ILE A 625 3.96 -4.49 -44.80
CA ILE A 625 2.95 -5.22 -45.56
C ILE A 625 3.40 -6.63 -45.89
N LYS A 626 4.64 -6.81 -46.34
CA LYS A 626 5.19 -8.13 -46.65
C LYS A 626 5.13 -9.09 -45.45
N VAL A 627 5.32 -8.58 -44.23
CA VAL A 627 5.34 -9.40 -43.01
C VAL A 627 3.96 -9.50 -42.34
N GLY A 628 3.18 -8.41 -42.34
CA GLY A 628 1.98 -8.30 -41.51
C GLY A 628 0.64 -8.46 -42.24
N LEU A 629 0.58 -8.36 -43.57
CA LEU A 629 -0.67 -8.43 -44.31
C LEU A 629 -1.27 -9.85 -44.30
N THR A 630 -0.48 -10.88 -44.56
CA THR A 630 -0.99 -12.27 -44.61
C THR A 630 -1.50 -12.77 -43.25
N PRO A 631 -0.80 -12.56 -42.12
CA PRO A 631 -1.34 -12.92 -40.80
C PRO A 631 -2.60 -12.12 -40.47
N TRP A 632 -2.65 -10.83 -40.81
CA TRP A 632 -3.82 -9.98 -40.58
C TRP A 632 -5.05 -10.47 -41.36
N ILE A 633 -4.91 -10.75 -42.67
CA ILE A 633 -6.01 -11.30 -43.48
C ILE A 633 -6.56 -12.58 -42.85
N ASN A 634 -5.68 -13.44 -42.33
CA ASN A 634 -6.07 -14.71 -41.74
C ASN A 634 -6.79 -14.56 -40.39
N LEU A 635 -6.33 -13.65 -39.53
CA LEU A 635 -6.71 -13.61 -38.11
C LEU A 635 -7.56 -12.40 -37.68
N ASN A 636 -7.77 -11.40 -38.55
CA ASN A 636 -8.48 -10.16 -38.20
C ASN A 636 -9.85 -10.42 -37.55
N GLN A 637 -10.67 -11.30 -38.14
CA GLN A 637 -12.01 -11.64 -37.62
C GLN A 637 -11.94 -12.29 -36.24
N ARG A 638 -11.06 -13.28 -36.06
CA ARG A 638 -10.91 -14.01 -34.78
C ARG A 638 -10.44 -13.10 -33.65
N LEU A 639 -9.59 -12.11 -33.96
CA LEU A 639 -8.99 -11.21 -32.97
C LEU A 639 -9.79 -9.91 -32.73
N SER A 640 -10.84 -9.66 -33.52
CA SER A 640 -11.70 -8.47 -33.48
C SER A 640 -10.89 -7.16 -33.42
N LEU A 641 -10.00 -6.95 -34.39
CA LEU A 641 -9.05 -5.82 -34.39
C LEU A 641 -9.70 -4.46 -34.67
N GLY A 642 -10.90 -4.45 -35.26
CA GLY A 642 -11.76 -3.28 -35.42
C GLY A 642 -11.15 -2.16 -36.27
N ASP A 643 -10.31 -2.50 -37.23
CA ASP A 643 -9.51 -1.58 -38.03
C ASP A 643 -9.59 -1.81 -39.54
N PHE A 644 -10.56 -2.62 -39.95
CA PHE A 644 -10.71 -3.04 -41.33
C PHE A 644 -10.74 -1.85 -42.30
N ASN A 645 -11.56 -0.84 -42.02
CA ASN A 645 -11.66 0.36 -42.88
C ASN A 645 -10.33 1.12 -42.97
N ASP A 646 -9.66 1.34 -41.84
CA ASP A 646 -8.37 2.05 -41.79
C ASP A 646 -7.28 1.31 -42.57
N VAL A 647 -7.19 -0.02 -42.39
CA VAL A 647 -6.21 -0.86 -43.10
C VAL A 647 -6.43 -0.78 -44.60
N LEU A 648 -7.68 -0.96 -45.06
CA LEU A 648 -7.99 -0.94 -46.50
C LEU A 648 -7.77 0.45 -47.12
N ASN A 649 -8.15 1.52 -46.43
CA ASN A 649 -7.88 2.89 -46.87
C ASN A 649 -6.38 3.14 -47.08
N ILE A 650 -5.54 2.62 -46.18
CA ILE A 650 -4.08 2.80 -46.25
C ILE A 650 -3.46 1.91 -47.34
N LEU A 651 -3.93 0.68 -47.51
CA LEU A 651 -3.51 -0.19 -48.61
C LEU A 651 -3.83 0.45 -49.96
N ASN A 652 -5.02 1.03 -50.10
CA ASN A 652 -5.40 1.76 -51.31
C ASN A 652 -4.56 3.01 -51.54
N TRP A 653 -4.30 3.80 -50.49
CA TRP A 653 -3.42 4.96 -50.57
C TRP A 653 -1.99 4.57 -51.02
N MET A 654 -1.43 3.50 -50.46
CA MET A 654 -0.10 3.01 -50.86
C MET A 654 -0.08 2.42 -52.28
N GLN A 655 -1.18 1.82 -52.74
CA GLN A 655 -1.33 1.40 -54.13
C GLN A 655 -1.28 2.61 -55.08
N ASN A 656 -1.94 3.72 -54.74
CA ASN A 656 -1.90 4.93 -55.56
C ASN A 656 -0.52 5.60 -55.59
N LEU A 657 0.30 5.38 -54.56
CA LEU A 657 1.71 5.79 -54.55
C LEU A 657 2.63 4.86 -55.35
N ASN A 658 2.10 3.80 -55.96
CA ASN A 658 2.84 2.74 -56.65
C ASN A 658 3.86 2.00 -55.75
N GLU A 659 3.61 1.93 -54.44
CA GLU A 659 4.46 1.20 -53.49
C GLU A 659 4.10 -0.29 -53.38
N ILE A 660 2.86 -0.64 -53.74
CA ILE A 660 2.32 -2.02 -53.68
C ILE A 660 1.43 -2.26 -54.91
N ASP A 661 1.42 -3.51 -55.38
CA ASP A 661 0.49 -3.98 -56.41
C ASP A 661 -0.91 -4.28 -55.84
N GLY A 662 -1.94 -4.19 -56.68
CA GLY A 662 -3.34 -4.53 -56.32
C GLY A 662 -3.61 -6.02 -56.00
N ASN A 663 -2.56 -6.83 -55.81
CA ASN A 663 -2.68 -8.25 -55.44
C ASN A 663 -3.29 -8.44 -54.05
N TRP A 664 -3.17 -7.46 -53.15
CA TRP A 664 -3.77 -7.53 -51.81
C TRP A 664 -5.31 -7.69 -51.88
N ALA A 665 -5.97 -7.04 -52.84
CA ALA A 665 -7.42 -7.13 -53.02
C ALA A 665 -7.85 -8.54 -53.46
N LYS A 666 -7.05 -9.19 -54.32
CA LYS A 666 -7.28 -10.58 -54.74
C LYS A 666 -7.08 -11.58 -53.61
N LEU A 667 -6.07 -11.36 -52.76
CA LEU A 667 -5.81 -12.19 -51.59
C LEU A 667 -6.98 -12.13 -50.60
N LEU A 668 -7.56 -10.94 -50.41
CA LEU A 668 -8.76 -10.75 -49.59
C LEU A 668 -10.01 -11.38 -50.21
N SER A 669 -10.23 -11.23 -51.51
CA SER A 669 -11.43 -11.76 -52.19
C SER A 669 -11.46 -13.29 -52.26
N ASN A 670 -10.30 -13.95 -52.27
CA ASN A 670 -10.20 -15.41 -52.38
C ASN A 670 -10.42 -16.15 -51.06
N LYS A 671 -10.61 -15.44 -49.93
CA LYS A 671 -10.79 -16.07 -48.63
C LYS A 671 -12.25 -16.51 -48.46
N GLU A 672 -12.48 -17.81 -48.27
CA GLU A 672 -13.80 -18.34 -47.88
C GLU A 672 -14.17 -17.80 -46.49
N THR A 673 -15.22 -16.99 -46.42
CA THR A 673 -15.77 -16.49 -45.15
C THR A 673 -16.99 -17.32 -44.77
N ASN A 674 -16.88 -18.13 -43.73
CA ASN A 674 -17.98 -18.98 -43.23
C ASN A 674 -19.05 -18.20 -42.44
N GLU A 675 -18.77 -16.96 -42.04
CA GLU A 675 -19.68 -16.14 -41.23
C GLU A 675 -20.38 -15.06 -42.07
N GLU A 676 -21.72 -15.03 -42.00
CA GLU A 676 -22.58 -14.10 -42.74
C GLU A 676 -22.43 -12.62 -42.34
N ASP A 677 -21.79 -12.35 -41.20
CA ASP A 677 -21.63 -11.01 -40.61
C ASP A 677 -20.22 -10.43 -40.71
N SER A 678 -19.32 -11.10 -41.44
CA SER A 678 -17.94 -10.65 -41.53
C SER A 678 -17.77 -9.35 -42.35
N GLU A 679 -16.91 -8.45 -41.87
CA GLU A 679 -16.56 -7.19 -42.56
C GLU A 679 -15.99 -7.42 -43.97
N ILE A 680 -15.26 -8.52 -44.14
CA ILE A 680 -14.72 -8.96 -45.43
C ILE A 680 -15.86 -9.27 -46.41
N LYS A 681 -16.88 -10.02 -45.98
CA LYS A 681 -18.04 -10.33 -46.82
C LYS A 681 -18.80 -9.06 -47.21
N THR A 682 -19.01 -8.13 -46.28
CA THR A 682 -19.64 -6.83 -46.54
C THR A 682 -18.86 -6.02 -47.61
N TRP A 683 -17.53 -6.01 -47.53
CA TRP A 683 -16.70 -5.35 -48.52
C TRP A 683 -16.73 -6.05 -49.89
N ILE A 684 -16.70 -7.40 -49.91
CA ILE A 684 -16.86 -8.18 -51.15
C ILE A 684 -18.22 -7.88 -51.79
N THR A 685 -19.30 -7.81 -51.01
CA THR A 685 -20.63 -7.47 -51.53
C THR A 685 -20.67 -6.07 -52.14
N LEU A 686 -20.04 -5.08 -51.49
CA LEU A 686 -19.93 -3.71 -52.02
C LEU A 686 -19.16 -3.69 -53.35
N ILE A 687 -18.02 -4.37 -53.43
CA ILE A 687 -17.24 -4.48 -54.68
C ILE A 687 -18.01 -5.21 -55.77
N SER A 688 -18.75 -6.27 -55.42
CA SER A 688 -19.58 -7.01 -56.38
C SER A 688 -20.70 -6.14 -56.96
N LYS A 689 -21.32 -5.28 -56.13
CA LYS A 689 -22.30 -4.29 -56.58
C LYS A 689 -21.70 -3.32 -57.58
N LEU A 690 -20.50 -2.81 -57.30
CA LEU A 690 -19.82 -1.86 -58.18
C LEU A 690 -19.37 -2.49 -59.51
N ASN A 691 -18.91 -3.74 -59.50
CA ASN A 691 -18.42 -4.44 -60.68
C ASN A 691 -19.53 -5.05 -61.57
N GLN A 692 -20.53 -5.68 -60.96
CA GLN A 692 -21.52 -6.53 -61.64
C GLN A 692 -22.95 -5.97 -61.54
N ASN A 693 -23.14 -4.82 -60.88
CA ASN A 693 -24.43 -4.18 -60.64
C ASN A 693 -25.49 -5.14 -60.05
N THR A 694 -25.07 -5.94 -59.08
CA THR A 694 -25.95 -6.88 -58.36
C THR A 694 -27.07 -6.15 -57.61
N ASN A 695 -28.18 -6.81 -57.35
CA ASN A 695 -29.23 -6.25 -56.50
C ASN A 695 -28.86 -6.44 -55.03
N LEU A 696 -28.83 -5.35 -54.25
CA LEU A 696 -28.59 -5.39 -52.81
C LEU A 696 -29.90 -5.59 -52.06
N THR A 697 -29.92 -6.47 -51.06
CA THR A 697 -31.04 -6.57 -50.13
C THR A 697 -30.93 -5.54 -49.02
N PHE A 698 -32.02 -5.26 -48.31
CA PHE A 698 -31.99 -4.35 -47.15
C PHE A 698 -30.96 -4.79 -46.10
N ASP A 699 -30.84 -6.10 -45.84
CA ASP A 699 -29.90 -6.61 -44.83
C ASP A 699 -28.45 -6.34 -45.25
N ASP A 700 -28.11 -6.48 -46.54
CA ASP A 700 -26.79 -6.12 -47.07
C ASP A 700 -26.51 -4.61 -46.93
N ILE A 701 -27.51 -3.78 -47.24
CA ILE A 701 -27.39 -2.31 -47.15
C ILE A 701 -27.16 -1.86 -45.71
N SER A 702 -27.91 -2.43 -44.77
CA SER A 702 -27.78 -2.12 -43.34
C SER A 702 -26.36 -2.45 -42.84
N LYS A 703 -25.77 -3.56 -43.31
CA LYS A 703 -24.40 -3.98 -42.98
C LYS A 703 -23.35 -3.08 -43.64
N ILE A 704 -23.52 -2.71 -44.91
CA ILE A 704 -22.61 -1.81 -45.62
C ILE A 704 -22.54 -0.46 -44.91
N ILE A 705 -23.69 0.17 -44.66
CA ILE A 705 -23.74 1.52 -44.08
C ILE A 705 -23.20 1.54 -42.65
N SER A 706 -23.50 0.51 -41.84
CA SER A 706 -23.07 0.48 -40.43
C SER A 706 -21.60 0.11 -40.24
N LYS A 707 -21.02 -0.72 -41.12
CA LYS A 707 -19.65 -1.26 -40.94
C LYS A 707 -18.58 -0.59 -41.81
N THR A 708 -18.95 0.04 -42.93
CA THR A 708 -17.98 0.59 -43.89
C THR A 708 -17.91 2.13 -43.87
N ASP A 709 -16.80 2.68 -44.34
CA ASP A 709 -16.57 4.12 -44.43
C ASP A 709 -17.58 4.79 -45.38
N ILE A 710 -18.09 5.97 -45.00
CA ILE A 710 -19.00 6.79 -45.81
C ILE A 710 -18.42 7.05 -47.19
N GLU A 711 -17.11 7.26 -47.30
CA GLU A 711 -16.46 7.53 -48.59
C GLU A 711 -16.58 6.36 -49.58
N TRP A 712 -16.78 5.12 -49.11
CA TRP A 712 -16.86 3.94 -49.97
C TRP A 712 -18.25 3.77 -50.60
N TRP A 713 -19.31 4.12 -49.88
CA TRP A 713 -20.70 3.92 -50.33
C TRP A 713 -21.42 5.22 -50.69
N ALA A 714 -20.86 6.39 -50.41
CA ALA A 714 -21.42 7.68 -50.80
C ALA A 714 -21.84 7.77 -52.29
N PRO A 715 -21.07 7.25 -53.27
CA PRO A 715 -21.48 7.23 -54.68
C PRO A 715 -22.80 6.49 -54.94
N LEU A 716 -23.17 5.55 -54.06
CA LEU A 716 -24.41 4.77 -54.10
C LEU A 716 -25.46 5.27 -53.10
N ALA A 717 -25.19 6.33 -52.34
CA ALA A 717 -26.00 6.73 -51.18
C ALA A 717 -27.47 6.98 -51.51
N GLU A 718 -27.76 7.60 -52.65
CA GLU A 718 -29.14 7.84 -53.09
C GLU A 718 -29.89 6.53 -53.38
N GLU A 719 -29.25 5.59 -54.09
CA GLU A 719 -29.83 4.26 -54.38
C GLU A 719 -30.09 3.49 -53.08
N LEU A 720 -29.11 3.47 -52.16
CA LEU A 720 -29.22 2.81 -50.88
C LEU A 720 -30.35 3.39 -50.02
N LEU A 721 -30.48 4.73 -49.98
CA LEU A 721 -31.55 5.40 -49.24
C LEU A 721 -32.92 5.05 -49.82
N ARG A 722 -33.04 4.99 -51.15
CA ARG A 722 -34.29 4.64 -51.84
C ARG A 722 -34.78 3.25 -51.46
N ILE A 723 -33.88 2.26 -51.46
CA ILE A 723 -34.19 0.87 -51.08
C ILE A 723 -34.61 0.80 -49.60
N CYS A 724 -33.94 1.53 -48.71
CA CYS A 724 -34.32 1.60 -47.29
C CYS A 724 -35.72 2.21 -47.10
N ILE A 725 -36.04 3.25 -47.85
CA ILE A 725 -37.34 3.95 -47.82
C ILE A 725 -38.49 3.06 -48.32
N GLU A 726 -38.25 2.29 -49.39
CA GLU A 726 -39.29 1.46 -50.03
C GLU A 726 -39.69 0.27 -49.14
N SER A 727 -38.80 -0.20 -48.25
CA SER A 727 -39.07 -1.30 -47.32
C SER A 727 -39.66 -0.85 -45.98
N SER A 728 -40.53 -1.67 -45.36
CA SER A 728 -41.03 -1.39 -44.00
C SER A 728 -39.95 -1.57 -42.93
N LYS A 729 -39.12 -2.61 -43.06
CA LYS A 729 -37.97 -2.86 -42.18
C LYS A 729 -36.94 -1.72 -42.26
N GLY A 730 -36.65 -1.20 -43.46
CA GLY A 730 -35.69 -0.11 -43.64
C GLY A 730 -36.17 1.23 -43.10
N ARG A 731 -37.48 1.52 -43.16
CA ARG A 731 -38.04 2.70 -42.50
C ARG A 731 -37.87 2.65 -40.98
N ALA A 732 -38.14 1.52 -40.35
CA ALA A 732 -37.91 1.35 -38.91
C ALA A 732 -36.42 1.50 -38.53
N TRP A 733 -35.52 1.00 -39.39
CA TRP A 733 -34.07 1.13 -39.18
C TRP A 733 -33.55 2.56 -39.37
N LEU A 734 -34.07 3.29 -40.37
CA LEU A 734 -33.76 4.71 -40.59
C LEU A 734 -34.25 5.60 -39.42
N GLU A 735 -35.32 5.21 -38.73
CA GLU A 735 -35.78 5.92 -37.53
C GLU A 735 -34.82 5.74 -36.36
N SER A 736 -34.17 4.58 -36.23
CA SER A 736 -33.29 4.25 -35.09
C SER A 736 -31.83 4.65 -35.28
N GLU A 737 -31.27 4.50 -36.49
CA GLU A 737 -29.83 4.67 -36.74
C GLU A 737 -29.43 6.11 -37.06
N ASN A 738 -28.30 6.55 -36.51
CA ASN A 738 -27.76 7.90 -36.75
C ASN A 738 -26.76 7.91 -37.92
N ILE A 739 -27.27 8.02 -39.14
CA ILE A 739 -26.47 8.00 -40.38
C ILE A 739 -26.41 9.39 -40.99
N SER A 740 -25.21 9.84 -41.35
CA SER A 740 -24.92 11.15 -41.95
C SER A 740 -25.36 11.26 -43.42
N TRP A 741 -26.64 11.04 -43.72
CA TRP A 741 -27.18 11.05 -45.09
C TRP A 741 -26.89 12.36 -45.84
N SER A 742 -26.96 13.50 -45.15
CA SER A 742 -26.61 14.81 -45.71
C SER A 742 -25.16 14.88 -46.21
N ALA A 743 -24.21 14.32 -45.45
CA ALA A 743 -22.80 14.30 -45.86
C ALA A 743 -22.52 13.30 -46.98
N ALA A 744 -23.27 12.20 -47.04
CA ALA A 744 -23.15 11.19 -48.09
C ALA A 744 -23.73 11.68 -49.43
N ILE A 745 -24.93 12.27 -49.41
CA ILE A 745 -25.71 12.61 -50.62
C ILE A 745 -25.36 14.01 -51.17
N LEU A 746 -25.14 15.01 -50.31
CA LEU A 746 -24.86 16.38 -50.74
C LEU A 746 -23.40 16.53 -51.21
N ARG A 747 -23.11 15.94 -52.37
CA ARG A 747 -21.83 15.97 -53.06
C ARG A 747 -21.98 16.49 -54.48
N THR A 748 -20.97 17.20 -54.97
CA THR A 748 -21.00 17.73 -56.34
C THR A 748 -20.96 16.58 -57.36
N PRO A 749 -21.69 16.69 -58.48
CA PRO A 749 -21.62 15.70 -59.54
C PRO A 749 -20.19 15.65 -60.10
N GLY A 750 -19.62 14.44 -60.15
CA GLY A 750 -18.24 14.23 -60.59
C GLY A 750 -17.19 14.27 -59.48
N GLU A 751 -17.57 14.44 -58.19
CA GLU A 751 -16.63 14.29 -57.06
C GLU A 751 -15.99 12.90 -57.11
N ILE A 752 -14.65 12.83 -57.06
CA ILE A 752 -13.90 11.58 -57.18
C ILE A 752 -13.83 10.91 -55.82
N HIS A 753 -14.22 9.64 -55.79
CA HIS A 753 -14.13 8.75 -54.65
C HIS A 753 -13.16 7.62 -54.95
N GLN A 754 -12.35 7.27 -53.96
CA GLN A 754 -11.45 6.14 -54.07
C GLN A 754 -11.93 5.01 -53.17
N ILE A 755 -12.31 3.90 -53.81
CA ILE A 755 -12.81 2.72 -53.12
C ILE A 755 -11.70 1.67 -53.10
N PRO A 756 -11.26 1.21 -51.91
CA PRO A 756 -10.23 0.20 -51.79
C PRO A 756 -10.58 -1.07 -52.57
N GLY A 757 -9.72 -1.45 -53.51
CA GLY A 757 -9.84 -2.66 -54.33
C GLY A 757 -10.67 -2.51 -55.61
N TYR A 758 -11.38 -1.40 -55.79
CA TYR A 758 -12.12 -1.09 -57.04
C TYR A 758 -11.45 0.04 -57.84
N GLY A 759 -10.97 1.09 -57.16
CA GLY A 759 -10.34 2.25 -57.80
C GLY A 759 -11.20 3.52 -57.71
N GLU A 760 -11.11 4.37 -58.73
CA GLU A 760 -11.79 5.67 -58.76
C GLU A 760 -13.23 5.55 -59.28
N ILE A 761 -14.18 6.15 -58.57
CA ILE A 761 -15.57 6.32 -59.00
C ILE A 761 -16.00 7.78 -58.86
N LYS A 762 -16.89 8.22 -59.74
CA LYS A 762 -17.45 9.58 -59.69
C LYS A 762 -18.81 9.56 -59.00
N HIS A 763 -19.01 10.48 -58.05
CA HIS A 763 -20.30 10.66 -57.40
C HIS A 763 -21.33 11.22 -58.40
N PRO A 764 -22.55 10.63 -58.50
CA PRO A 764 -23.57 11.09 -59.46
C PRO A 764 -24.17 12.47 -59.10
N GLY A 765 -24.04 12.88 -57.84
CA GLY A 765 -24.71 14.06 -57.29
C GLY A 765 -26.12 13.72 -56.79
N CYS A 766 -26.73 14.62 -56.02
CA CYS A 766 -28.09 14.43 -55.53
C CYS A 766 -29.11 14.65 -56.66
N ASN A 767 -29.95 13.66 -56.95
CA ASN A 767 -31.03 13.84 -57.92
C ASN A 767 -32.18 14.70 -57.34
N ASN A 768 -32.98 15.28 -58.23
CA ASN A 768 -34.13 16.11 -57.85
C ASN A 768 -35.30 15.30 -57.29
N ASP A 769 -35.41 14.03 -57.66
CA ASP A 769 -36.53 13.16 -57.27
C ASP A 769 -36.51 12.80 -55.77
N LEU A 770 -35.33 12.86 -55.15
CA LEU A 770 -35.10 12.48 -53.75
C LEU A 770 -35.88 13.37 -52.77
N PHE A 771 -36.06 14.66 -53.07
CA PHE A 771 -36.83 15.56 -52.20
C PHE A 771 -38.31 15.17 -52.12
N GLU A 772 -38.93 14.83 -53.25
CA GLU A 772 -40.35 14.40 -53.27
C GLU A 772 -40.52 13.08 -52.53
N LEU A 773 -39.57 12.16 -52.69
CA LEU A 773 -39.54 10.90 -51.96
C LEU A 773 -39.45 11.14 -50.44
N LEU A 774 -38.56 12.04 -49.98
CA LEU A 774 -38.43 12.40 -48.57
C LEU A 774 -39.69 13.08 -48.00
N LEU A 775 -40.38 13.91 -48.78
CA LEU A 775 -41.64 14.52 -48.36
C LEU A 775 -42.75 13.47 -48.14
N GLN A 776 -42.86 12.50 -49.04
CA GLN A 776 -43.86 11.44 -48.95
C GLN A 776 -43.59 10.44 -47.82
N THR A 777 -42.35 10.29 -47.39
CA THR A 777 -41.96 9.32 -46.36
C THR A 777 -42.01 9.92 -44.97
N LEU A 778 -41.50 11.14 -44.80
CA LEU A 778 -41.55 11.85 -43.52
C LEU A 778 -42.98 12.24 -43.11
N SER A 779 -43.90 12.35 -44.07
CA SER A 779 -45.34 12.51 -43.78
C SER A 779 -46.01 11.22 -43.27
N LYS A 780 -45.38 10.06 -43.48
CA LYS A 780 -45.86 8.73 -43.03
C LYS A 780 -45.13 8.24 -41.77
N MET A 781 -44.11 8.96 -41.29
CA MET A 781 -43.34 8.62 -40.09
C MET A 781 -43.87 9.40 -38.88
N ASP A 782 -43.80 8.79 -37.68
CA ASP A 782 -44.17 9.46 -36.43
C ASP A 782 -43.09 10.46 -36.01
N LEU A 783 -43.23 11.71 -36.47
CA LEU A 783 -42.34 12.84 -36.17
C LEU A 783 -42.32 13.25 -34.68
N THR A 784 -43.10 12.58 -33.82
CA THR A 784 -43.15 12.81 -32.37
C THR A 784 -42.02 12.10 -31.62
N LYS A 785 -41.37 11.10 -32.24
CA LYS A 785 -40.14 10.50 -31.71
C LYS A 785 -38.96 11.37 -32.09
N ASP A 786 -38.34 12.03 -31.11
CA ASP A 786 -37.13 12.83 -31.32
C ASP A 786 -35.89 11.92 -31.44
N SER A 787 -35.87 11.07 -32.47
CA SER A 787 -34.76 10.15 -32.73
C SER A 787 -33.72 10.77 -33.67
N ALA A 788 -32.44 10.43 -33.43
CA ALA A 788 -31.32 10.98 -34.20
C ALA A 788 -31.42 10.68 -35.71
N GLY A 789 -31.93 9.50 -36.10
CA GLY A 789 -32.12 9.14 -37.51
C GLY A 789 -33.15 10.02 -38.23
N ILE A 790 -34.28 10.34 -37.55
CA ILE A 790 -35.29 11.25 -38.09
C ILE A 790 -34.71 12.67 -38.23
N GLN A 791 -33.92 13.12 -37.26
CA GLN A 791 -33.25 14.43 -37.32
C GLN A 791 -32.31 14.54 -38.54
N GLN A 792 -31.56 13.49 -38.87
CA GLN A 792 -30.67 13.46 -40.06
C GLN A 792 -31.45 13.58 -41.37
N LEU A 793 -32.57 12.85 -41.49
CA LEU A 793 -33.44 12.92 -42.67
C LEU A 793 -34.17 14.27 -42.79
N LEU A 794 -34.57 14.86 -41.66
CA LEU A 794 -35.15 16.20 -41.62
C LEU A 794 -34.13 17.26 -42.04
N ASP A 795 -32.89 17.17 -41.57
CA ASP A 795 -31.84 18.11 -41.98
C ASP A 795 -31.54 18.00 -43.48
N LEU A 796 -31.48 16.79 -44.05
CA LEU A 796 -31.35 16.60 -45.50
C LEU A 796 -32.53 17.23 -46.25
N LYS A 797 -33.76 16.96 -45.80
CA LYS A 797 -34.98 17.55 -46.37
C LYS A 797 -34.94 19.08 -46.32
N TYR A 798 -34.66 19.67 -45.17
CA TYR A 798 -34.65 21.13 -45.01
C TYR A 798 -33.54 21.77 -45.83
N SER A 799 -32.37 21.13 -45.91
CA SER A 799 -31.26 21.60 -46.76
C SER A 799 -31.67 21.69 -48.23
N LEU A 800 -32.39 20.69 -48.74
CA LEU A 800 -32.95 20.69 -50.10
C LEU A 800 -34.11 21.69 -50.26
N GLU A 801 -34.95 21.85 -49.24
CA GLU A 801 -36.06 22.81 -49.24
C GLU A 801 -35.55 24.26 -49.31
N PHE A 802 -34.50 24.60 -48.57
CA PHE A 802 -33.92 25.95 -48.54
C PHE A 802 -33.29 26.34 -49.88
N ILE A 803 -32.63 25.43 -50.58
CA ILE A 803 -32.15 25.69 -51.96
C ILE A 803 -33.33 25.99 -52.88
N ARG A 804 -34.37 25.13 -52.87
CA ARG A 804 -35.52 25.27 -53.78
C ARG A 804 -36.29 26.57 -53.56
N LYS A 805 -36.34 27.06 -52.32
CA LYS A 805 -36.98 28.34 -51.98
C LYS A 805 -36.04 29.55 -52.15
N GLY A 806 -34.74 29.32 -52.38
CA GLY A 806 -33.74 30.38 -52.46
C GLY A 806 -33.51 31.13 -51.13
N ILE A 807 -33.72 30.45 -49.98
CA ILE A 807 -33.63 31.05 -48.64
C ILE A 807 -32.31 30.64 -47.99
N LEU A 808 -31.75 31.51 -47.14
CA LEU A 808 -30.60 31.17 -46.30
C LEU A 808 -30.93 30.01 -45.35
N PRO A 809 -30.02 29.05 -45.18
CA PRO A 809 -30.27 27.89 -44.33
C PRO A 809 -30.38 28.31 -42.86
N THR A 810 -31.34 27.70 -42.15
CA THR A 810 -31.45 27.85 -40.69
C THR A 810 -30.51 26.89 -39.96
N ILE A 811 -30.47 27.01 -38.63
CA ILE A 811 -29.72 26.08 -37.77
C ILE A 811 -30.30 24.67 -37.92
N GLY A 812 -29.45 23.71 -38.28
CA GLY A 812 -29.81 22.29 -38.38
C GLY A 812 -29.93 21.60 -37.02
N LYS A 813 -30.59 20.44 -36.99
CA LYS A 813 -30.82 19.66 -35.77
C LYS A 813 -29.60 18.81 -35.38
N CYS A 814 -29.01 18.10 -36.33
CA CYS A 814 -27.85 17.21 -36.13
C CYS A 814 -26.52 17.97 -36.14
N HIS A 815 -26.44 19.05 -36.91
CA HIS A 815 -25.29 19.94 -36.94
C HIS A 815 -25.75 21.36 -37.32
N LYS A 816 -25.27 22.38 -36.59
CA LYS A 816 -25.77 23.75 -36.72
C LYS A 816 -25.72 24.28 -38.15
N HIS A 817 -24.65 23.94 -38.87
CA HIS A 817 -24.36 24.47 -40.20
C HIS A 817 -24.66 23.50 -41.37
N ILE A 818 -25.40 22.42 -41.14
CA ILE A 818 -25.64 21.37 -42.14
C ILE A 818 -26.28 21.89 -43.44
N GLY A 819 -27.22 22.85 -43.33
CA GLY A 819 -27.91 23.44 -44.47
C GLY A 819 -27.00 24.15 -45.47
N TRP A 820 -25.78 24.53 -45.05
CA TRP A 820 -24.78 25.12 -45.95
C TRP A 820 -24.23 24.12 -46.96
N LEU A 821 -24.21 22.80 -46.66
CA LEU A 821 -23.71 21.78 -47.59
C LEU A 821 -24.42 21.81 -48.94
N ALA A 822 -25.71 22.14 -48.94
CA ALA A 822 -26.51 22.17 -50.14
C ALA A 822 -26.40 23.51 -50.90
N GLN A 823 -25.92 24.57 -50.24
CA GLN A 823 -25.85 25.92 -50.79
C GLN A 823 -24.61 26.16 -51.67
N PRO A 824 -24.67 27.11 -52.63
CA PRO A 824 -23.50 27.55 -53.39
C PRO A 824 -22.38 28.05 -52.47
N ILE A 825 -21.14 27.63 -52.75
CA ILE A 825 -19.96 27.98 -51.94
C ILE A 825 -19.71 29.49 -51.80
N LYS A 826 -20.21 30.29 -52.76
CA LYS A 826 -20.10 31.74 -52.81
C LYS A 826 -20.95 32.45 -51.73
N LEU A 827 -22.02 31.78 -51.26
CA LEU A 827 -22.93 32.32 -50.25
C LEU A 827 -22.50 31.93 -48.83
N TRP A 828 -21.48 31.07 -48.69
CA TRP A 828 -21.03 30.60 -47.38
C TRP A 828 -20.37 31.74 -46.58
N PRO A 829 -20.66 31.86 -45.28
CA PRO A 829 -19.98 32.80 -44.39
C PRO A 829 -18.50 32.41 -44.21
N ASP A 830 -17.72 33.33 -43.62
CA ASP A 830 -16.30 33.11 -43.36
C ASP A 830 -16.04 31.82 -42.58
N THR A 831 -14.97 31.10 -42.93
CA THR A 831 -14.66 29.77 -42.41
C THR A 831 -14.61 29.74 -40.88
N ASN A 832 -14.09 30.79 -40.25
CA ASN A 832 -13.98 30.90 -38.80
C ASN A 832 -15.35 30.89 -38.08
N LEU A 833 -16.42 31.33 -38.76
CA LEU A 833 -17.78 31.32 -38.24
C LEU A 833 -18.48 29.96 -38.43
N LEU A 834 -17.89 29.07 -39.23
CA LEU A 834 -18.41 27.73 -39.54
C LEU A 834 -17.66 26.60 -38.81
N ILE A 835 -16.61 26.91 -38.03
CA ILE A 835 -15.89 25.94 -37.22
C ILE A 835 -16.77 25.57 -36.01
N ASP A 836 -17.51 24.48 -36.14
CA ASP A 836 -18.20 23.84 -35.02
C ASP A 836 -17.88 22.35 -35.03
N PHE A 837 -17.45 21.85 -33.87
CA PHE A 837 -17.18 20.44 -33.64
C PHE A 837 -18.34 19.77 -32.89
N ASN A 838 -19.40 20.51 -32.55
CA ASN A 838 -20.61 19.98 -31.94
C ASN A 838 -21.61 19.54 -33.01
N GLY A 839 -21.82 18.22 -33.12
CA GLY A 839 -22.79 17.62 -34.03
C GLY A 839 -22.18 16.50 -34.85
N ASP A 840 -22.72 16.29 -36.05
CA ASP A 840 -22.25 15.28 -37.00
C ASP A 840 -20.83 15.58 -37.53
N GLU A 841 -19.87 14.70 -37.20
CA GLU A 841 -18.46 14.82 -37.57
C GLU A 841 -18.23 14.83 -39.10
N ASN A 842 -19.01 14.06 -39.86
CA ASN A 842 -18.84 13.97 -41.32
C ASN A 842 -19.30 15.25 -42.01
N VAL A 843 -20.33 15.89 -41.45
CA VAL A 843 -20.78 17.22 -41.88
C VAL A 843 -19.70 18.26 -41.57
N SER A 844 -19.14 18.25 -40.36
CA SER A 844 -18.05 19.16 -39.98
C SER A 844 -16.83 18.99 -40.91
N LYS A 845 -16.42 17.76 -41.23
CA LYS A 845 -15.31 17.47 -42.17
C LYS A 845 -15.53 18.09 -43.55
N ARG A 846 -16.74 17.99 -44.10
CA ARG A 846 -17.08 18.58 -45.41
C ARG A 846 -17.12 20.10 -45.36
N ILE A 847 -17.67 20.68 -44.30
CA ILE A 847 -17.72 22.14 -44.10
C ILE A 847 -16.31 22.72 -44.00
N LEU A 848 -15.43 22.10 -43.19
CA LEU A 848 -14.02 22.50 -43.07
C LEU A 848 -13.27 22.39 -44.40
N SER A 849 -13.57 21.36 -45.18
CA SER A 849 -13.00 21.17 -46.53
C SER A 849 -13.62 22.09 -47.60
N ARG A 850 -14.60 22.93 -47.22
CA ARG A 850 -15.42 23.76 -48.12
C ARG A 850 -15.95 22.98 -49.33
N LYS A 851 -16.43 21.76 -49.12
CA LYS A 851 -17.04 20.94 -50.17
C LYS A 851 -18.56 21.03 -50.10
N THR A 852 -19.19 21.48 -51.18
CA THR A 852 -20.67 21.59 -51.27
C THR A 852 -21.24 20.47 -52.15
N GLY A 853 -22.53 20.20 -52.00
CA GLY A 853 -23.32 19.34 -52.89
C GLY A 853 -24.06 20.10 -53.99
N PHE A 854 -23.89 21.43 -54.03
CA PHE A 854 -24.65 22.29 -54.91
C PHE A 854 -24.34 22.02 -56.39
N HIS A 855 -25.39 21.90 -57.20
CA HIS A 855 -25.32 21.94 -58.65
C HIS A 855 -26.64 22.47 -59.22
N THR A 856 -26.60 23.01 -60.44
CA THR A 856 -27.70 23.78 -61.05
C THR A 856 -29.03 23.04 -61.21
N ASN A 857 -29.02 21.70 -61.13
CA ASN A 857 -30.25 20.93 -61.19
C ASN A 857 -31.06 21.02 -59.89
N LEU A 858 -30.42 21.21 -58.72
CA LEU A 858 -31.10 21.25 -57.41
C LEU A 858 -32.05 22.44 -57.24
N GLU A 859 -31.82 23.53 -57.97
CA GLU A 859 -32.69 24.72 -57.98
C GLU A 859 -33.99 24.48 -58.75
N LYS A 860 -34.01 23.53 -59.69
CA LYS A 860 -35.16 23.29 -60.57
C LYS A 860 -36.14 22.31 -59.94
N SER A 861 -37.34 22.78 -59.60
CA SER A 861 -38.44 21.90 -59.19
C SER A 861 -38.90 21.05 -60.38
N LEU A 862 -39.33 19.80 -60.14
CA LEU A 862 -39.93 18.95 -61.19
C LEU A 862 -41.16 19.62 -61.83
N GLN A 863 -41.85 20.48 -61.07
CA GLN A 863 -42.99 21.26 -61.57
C GLN A 863 -42.61 22.32 -62.62
N SER A 864 -41.33 22.74 -62.71
CA SER A 864 -40.87 23.69 -63.72
C SER A 864 -40.36 23.05 -65.02
N LYS A 865 -40.40 21.71 -65.14
CA LYS A 865 -40.04 20.99 -66.39
C LYS A 865 -41.25 20.63 -67.26
N ILE A 866 -42.47 20.88 -66.77
CA ILE A 866 -43.73 20.62 -67.50
C ILE A 866 -44.32 21.94 -68.07
N SER A 867 -43.69 23.09 -67.82
CA SER A 867 -44.08 24.39 -68.39
C SER A 867 -43.29 24.75 -69.64
#